data_AF-A0A139I4H4-F1
#
_entry.id   AF-A0A139I4H4-F1
#
_cell.length_a   1.000
_cell.length_b   1.000
_cell.length_c   1.000
_cell.angle_alpha   90.00
_cell.angle_beta   90.00
_cell.angle_gamma   90.00
#
_symmetry.space_group_name_H-M   'P 1'
#
loop_
_entity.id
_entity.type
_entity.pdbx_description
1 polymer ?
#
loop_
_entity_poly.entity_id
_entity_poly.type
_entity_poly.pdbx_seq_one_letter_code
_entity_poly.pdbx_strand_id
1 'polypeptide(L)'
;MSSLFALLSQQNTNLQTRNGLIVLELQNDFISKDGKLPVGDTRFLDRLTHLVSDFREHGDIIWVRSQFEANRPVNGVGASGDTVIAGDDRHDQVKSSKRESKSPSKSATTSPKLKSPNVDEELFLTPTDTREPCCMRGSRGAEYIDRIKPLILQRDMQLTKTHYSAFGGTSLLVSLRSKLITDLFVCGCITNLSVYATAMDAARYGIRIILVEDCLGYRRKDRHDMAIHQLEDYMSAETMSSRKVIEELRGSFADQADHSDNQDSVSSEGGNVKSKPSTRQSEVKSSAIEVDSDFDDDEEEASLPIVRPFTRVELETSACSRSAAGQITTQREQSSSAQLVSREGERTVYRGDKHEQRFTVQSDVDAASSHRKLNTRGSSPEQNTEPWLDIIPEDKIRNHDTTLTTQISSHPGLAALCSTAGLSSATALEYQAMMDKAMQNEKSSSRASAGEPLFGRDKEMESQGSRMLHDLLPQDQAESIFDELNSEISWQTMHHQMGAVPRLVCCQAAVAEDGSMPVYRHPSDQTLPTTSWTAAVDRVRRAAELVVGHHLNHALIQLYRSGNDYISEHSDKTLDITPGSNIVNVSFGAQRTMRIRTKRGTTKLEESPARTTYRIPMPHNSMLTMSLKTNAQYLHAINWDRRPGVEWSEAEKAYGGQRISLTFRNIGTYLDKNSELIWGQGATGKTPGEARPVVNADPVMSQKMIDAFGKENAASTIDYNEIYGKGFDVLHLK
;
A
#
# COMPACT_ATOMS: atom_id res chain seq x y z
N MET A 1 -15.25 25.60 36.46
CA MET A 1 -14.69 24.46 35.68
C MET A 1 -13.52 24.83 34.78
N SER A 2 -13.31 26.10 34.42
CA SER A 2 -12.32 26.55 33.42
C SER A 2 -10.84 26.19 33.66
N SER A 3 -10.45 25.88 34.90
CA SER A 3 -9.06 25.54 35.25
C SER A 3 -8.59 24.19 34.69
N LEU A 4 -9.47 23.20 34.60
CA LEU A 4 -9.07 21.84 34.15
C LEU A 4 -8.77 21.81 32.64
N PHE A 5 -9.52 22.56 31.84
CA PHE A 5 -9.30 22.65 30.39
C PHE A 5 -8.00 23.40 30.07
N ALA A 6 -7.62 24.39 30.89
CA ALA A 6 -6.32 25.06 30.78
C ALA A 6 -5.16 24.10 31.03
N LEU A 7 -5.20 23.29 32.09
CA LEU A 7 -4.18 22.26 32.36
C LEU A 7 -4.08 21.24 31.21
N LEU A 8 -5.21 20.77 30.68
CA LEU A 8 -5.22 19.83 29.55
C LEU A 8 -4.65 20.46 28.26
N SER A 9 -4.94 21.73 28.00
CA SER A 9 -4.38 22.45 26.84
C SER A 9 -2.85 22.67 26.93
N GLN A 10 -2.28 22.67 28.14
CA GLN A 10 -0.84 22.78 28.36
C GLN A 10 -0.09 21.43 28.24
N GLN A 11 -0.78 20.31 28.01
CA GLN A 11 -0.17 19.00 27.77
C GLN A 11 -0.09 18.60 26.29
N ASN A 12 -0.14 19.57 25.38
CA ASN A 12 0.30 19.36 24.01
C ASN A 12 1.84 19.29 23.97
N THR A 13 2.40 18.17 24.44
CA THR A 13 3.83 17.84 24.26
C THR A 13 4.09 17.69 22.76
N ASN A 14 4.57 18.76 22.14
CA ASN A 14 4.97 18.75 20.74
C ASN A 14 6.15 17.78 20.58
N LEU A 15 5.85 16.53 20.21
CA LEU A 15 6.80 15.44 20.07
C LEU A 15 7.66 15.70 18.84
N GLN A 16 8.69 16.53 19.01
CA GLN A 16 9.64 16.88 17.97
C GLN A 16 10.31 15.61 17.44
N THR A 17 9.88 15.17 16.27
CA THR A 17 10.47 14.04 15.56
C THR A 17 11.83 14.44 15.00
N ARG A 18 12.63 13.43 14.63
CA ARG A 18 14.01 13.63 14.18
C ARG A 18 14.24 13.08 12.77
N ASN A 19 15.23 13.66 12.12
CA ASN A 19 15.71 13.24 10.80
C ASN A 19 16.93 12.32 10.98
N GLY A 20 17.01 11.25 10.20
CA GLY A 20 18.16 10.35 10.17
C GLY A 20 18.73 10.19 8.76
N LEU A 21 20.06 10.22 8.60
CA LEU A 21 20.75 9.91 7.35
C LEU A 21 21.39 8.53 7.46
N ILE A 22 20.88 7.56 6.70
CA ILE A 22 21.40 6.20 6.66
C ILE A 22 22.30 6.00 5.43
N VAL A 23 23.55 5.67 5.70
CA VAL A 23 24.64 5.57 4.72
C VAL A 23 25.03 4.11 4.55
N LEU A 24 24.76 3.56 3.36
CA LEU A 24 24.83 2.12 3.10
C LEU A 24 26.07 1.71 2.29
N GLU A 25 26.75 0.67 2.77
CA GLU A 25 27.70 -0.17 2.01
C GLU A 25 28.92 0.56 1.39
N LEU A 26 29.45 1.61 2.03
CA LEU A 26 30.67 2.30 1.54
C LEU A 26 31.96 1.51 1.83
N GLN A 27 31.94 0.22 1.51
CA GLN A 27 32.99 -0.76 1.78
C GLN A 27 33.87 -1.00 0.56
N ASN A 28 35.10 -1.49 0.77
CA ASN A 28 36.06 -1.71 -0.30
C ASN A 28 35.52 -2.64 -1.40
N ASP A 29 34.72 -3.67 -1.06
CA ASP A 29 34.13 -4.56 -2.08
C ASP A 29 33.16 -3.87 -3.05
N PHE A 30 32.57 -2.73 -2.67
CA PHE A 30 31.62 -1.99 -3.50
C PHE A 30 32.15 -0.67 -4.06
N ILE A 31 33.21 -0.10 -3.46
CA ILE A 31 33.71 1.23 -3.82
C ILE A 31 35.10 1.17 -4.49
N SER A 32 35.96 0.26 -4.07
CA SER A 32 37.35 0.19 -4.56
C SER A 32 37.41 -0.55 -5.90
N LYS A 33 38.27 -0.11 -6.82
CA LYS A 33 38.37 -0.69 -8.18
C LYS A 33 38.75 -2.18 -8.18
N ASP A 34 39.41 -2.62 -7.12
CA ASP A 34 39.83 -3.98 -6.80
C ASP A 34 38.84 -4.77 -5.92
N GLY A 35 37.64 -4.21 -5.66
CA GLY A 35 36.58 -4.86 -4.90
C GLY A 35 35.83 -5.97 -5.66
N LYS A 36 35.09 -6.82 -4.94
CA LYS A 36 34.33 -7.96 -5.52
C LYS A 36 33.03 -7.60 -6.27
N LEU A 37 32.48 -6.39 -6.08
CA LEU A 37 31.28 -5.90 -6.78
C LEU A 37 31.26 -4.35 -6.87
N PRO A 38 32.26 -3.71 -7.52
CA PRO A 38 32.39 -2.25 -7.51
C PRO A 38 31.25 -1.54 -8.26
N VAL A 39 30.78 -0.41 -7.74
CA VAL A 39 29.84 0.49 -8.45
C VAL A 39 30.54 1.20 -9.62
N GLY A 40 29.77 1.52 -10.67
CA GLY A 40 30.32 2.05 -11.92
C GLY A 40 30.78 3.51 -11.86
N ASP A 41 30.20 4.30 -10.94
CA ASP A 41 30.55 5.69 -10.70
C ASP A 41 30.66 5.93 -9.19
N THR A 42 31.76 6.55 -8.75
CA THR A 42 32.06 6.87 -7.36
C THR A 42 32.08 8.38 -7.07
N ARG A 43 31.77 9.24 -8.06
CA ARG A 43 31.68 10.72 -7.91
C ARG A 43 30.57 11.17 -6.95
N PHE A 44 29.70 10.26 -6.52
CA PHE A 44 28.71 10.52 -5.47
C PHE A 44 29.34 10.64 -4.07
N LEU A 45 30.54 10.09 -3.86
CA LEU A 45 31.25 10.12 -2.57
C LEU A 45 31.67 11.55 -2.16
N ASP A 46 32.00 12.41 -3.13
CA ASP A 46 32.34 13.81 -2.87
C ASP A 46 31.13 14.56 -2.30
N ARG A 47 29.96 14.42 -2.95
CA ARG A 47 28.70 15.00 -2.48
C ARG A 47 28.26 14.40 -1.14
N LEU A 48 28.40 13.09 -0.98
CA LEU A 48 28.10 12.37 0.26
C LEU A 48 28.97 12.86 1.43
N THR A 49 30.24 13.19 1.17
CA THR A 49 31.15 13.76 2.18
C THR A 49 30.63 15.10 2.72
N HIS A 50 30.15 15.98 1.85
CA HIS A 50 29.53 17.25 2.26
C HIS A 50 28.18 17.03 2.95
N LEU A 51 27.31 16.19 2.38
CA LEU A 51 26.00 15.84 2.96
C LEU A 51 26.14 15.32 4.40
N VAL A 52 27.07 14.40 4.65
CA VAL A 52 27.32 13.81 5.99
C VAL A 52 27.87 14.85 6.97
N SER A 53 28.59 15.87 6.50
CA SER A 53 29.01 17.00 7.33
C SER A 53 27.80 17.84 7.75
N ASP A 54 27.12 18.43 6.78
CA ASP A 54 26.04 19.41 6.99
C ASP A 54 24.79 18.79 7.64
N PHE A 55 24.40 17.57 7.26
CA PHE A 55 23.22 16.89 7.84
C PHE A 55 23.39 16.65 9.35
N ARG A 56 24.62 16.47 9.84
CA ARG A 56 24.91 16.16 11.26
C ARG A 56 24.66 17.34 12.20
N GLU A 57 24.35 18.53 11.67
CA GLU A 57 23.84 19.67 12.43
C GLU A 57 22.33 19.53 12.69
N HIS A 58 21.59 18.89 11.78
CA HIS A 58 20.12 18.81 11.78
C HIS A 58 19.55 17.41 12.13
N GLY A 59 20.37 16.35 12.10
CA GLY A 59 19.89 14.98 12.28
C GLY A 59 20.96 13.95 12.67
N ASP A 60 20.53 12.71 12.83
CA ASP A 60 21.35 11.57 13.28
C ASP A 60 21.98 10.81 12.10
N ILE A 61 23.29 10.56 12.14
CA ILE A 61 23.99 9.77 11.11
C ILE A 61 24.02 8.29 11.49
N ILE A 62 23.74 7.42 10.52
CA ILE A 62 23.66 5.96 10.67
C ILE A 62 24.52 5.29 9.59
N TRP A 63 25.70 4.82 9.95
CA TRP A 63 26.59 4.08 9.05
C TRP A 63 26.27 2.60 9.07
N VAL A 64 26.09 2.01 7.89
CA VAL A 64 25.76 0.60 7.71
C VAL A 64 26.75 -0.08 6.79
N ARG A 65 27.24 -1.23 7.23
CA ARG A 65 28.06 -2.15 6.44
C ARG A 65 27.50 -3.57 6.46
N SER A 66 27.64 -4.30 5.36
CA SER A 66 27.41 -5.75 5.36
C SER A 66 28.59 -6.52 5.96
N GLN A 67 28.29 -7.71 6.47
CA GLN A 67 29.26 -8.76 6.71
C GLN A 67 28.64 -10.11 6.30
N PHE A 68 29.30 -10.85 5.42
CA PHE A 68 28.85 -12.21 5.09
C PHE A 68 29.05 -13.17 6.26
N GLU A 69 28.11 -14.08 6.41
CA GLU A 69 28.05 -15.09 7.48
C GLU A 69 27.47 -16.41 6.94
N ALA A 70 26.35 -16.32 6.23
CA ALA A 70 25.69 -17.42 5.54
C ALA A 70 25.02 -16.92 4.25
N ASN A 71 24.75 -17.83 3.32
CA ASN A 71 24.01 -17.53 2.08
C ASN A 71 22.61 -16.99 2.41
N ARG A 72 22.24 -15.83 1.84
CA ARG A 72 20.92 -15.22 2.07
C ARG A 72 19.98 -15.50 0.89
N PRO A 73 18.83 -16.20 1.11
CA PRO A 73 17.81 -16.33 0.09
C PRO A 73 17.11 -14.98 -0.13
N VAL A 74 16.92 -14.63 -1.41
CA VAL A 74 16.24 -13.41 -1.85
C VAL A 74 14.96 -13.75 -2.60
N ASN A 75 13.98 -12.86 -2.58
CA ASN A 75 12.76 -12.92 -3.39
C ASN A 75 11.97 -14.25 -3.31
N GLY A 76 12.15 -15.01 -2.21
CA GLY A 76 11.50 -16.31 -2.01
C GLY A 76 10.04 -16.20 -1.57
N VAL A 77 9.26 -17.26 -1.80
CA VAL A 77 7.85 -17.35 -1.39
C VAL A 77 7.74 -17.65 0.11
N GLY A 78 8.04 -16.66 0.94
CA GLY A 78 7.96 -16.74 2.40
C GLY A 78 8.55 -15.51 3.09
N ALA A 79 8.07 -15.21 4.31
CA ALA A 79 8.39 -13.98 5.05
C ALA A 79 9.81 -13.92 5.68
N SER A 80 10.80 -14.53 5.04
CA SER A 80 12.17 -14.70 5.56
C SER A 80 13.28 -14.40 4.54
N GLY A 81 12.94 -13.96 3.32
CA GLY A 81 13.92 -13.52 2.32
C GLY A 81 13.92 -12.00 2.15
N ASP A 82 15.11 -11.41 1.95
CA ASP A 82 15.22 -10.01 1.56
C ASP A 82 14.54 -9.77 0.19
N THR A 83 13.96 -8.58 0.00
CA THR A 83 13.40 -8.16 -1.29
C THR A 83 14.42 -7.29 -2.02
N VAL A 84 14.94 -7.72 -3.17
CA VAL A 84 15.96 -7.00 -3.96
C VAL A 84 15.67 -7.09 -5.46
N ILE A 85 16.22 -6.16 -6.24
CA ILE A 85 16.13 -6.16 -7.71
C ILE A 85 17.42 -6.78 -8.27
N ALA A 86 17.31 -8.05 -8.67
CA ALA A 86 18.35 -8.86 -9.30
C ALA A 86 17.70 -9.98 -10.15
N GLY A 87 18.38 -10.41 -11.21
CA GLY A 87 17.84 -11.25 -12.28
C GLY A 87 17.95 -10.55 -13.64
N ASP A 88 17.96 -11.33 -14.74
CA ASP A 88 17.90 -10.76 -16.08
C ASP A 88 16.45 -10.79 -16.58
N ASP A 89 15.79 -9.63 -16.57
CA ASP A 89 14.38 -9.46 -16.92
C ASP A 89 14.15 -9.57 -18.44
N ARG A 90 14.39 -10.77 -18.99
CA ARG A 90 14.22 -11.14 -20.39
C ARG A 90 13.53 -12.50 -20.52
N HIS A 91 12.24 -12.54 -20.18
CA HIS A 91 11.29 -13.62 -20.48
C HIS A 91 11.81 -15.07 -20.41
N ASP A 92 11.60 -15.74 -19.27
CA ASP A 92 11.48 -17.20 -19.26
C ASP A 92 9.99 -17.59 -19.14
N GLN A 93 9.41 -18.01 -20.27
CA GLN A 93 8.00 -18.44 -20.32
C GLN A 93 7.83 -19.81 -19.67
N VAL A 94 7.21 -19.89 -18.49
CA VAL A 94 6.83 -21.18 -17.89
C VAL A 94 5.68 -21.82 -18.66
N LYS A 95 6.01 -22.47 -19.78
CA LYS A 95 5.16 -23.44 -20.47
C LYS A 95 5.10 -24.74 -19.67
N SER A 96 4.40 -24.75 -18.54
CA SER A 96 4.04 -26.00 -17.85
C SER A 96 2.99 -26.74 -18.68
N SER A 97 3.45 -27.67 -19.50
CA SER A 97 2.66 -28.33 -20.53
C SER A 97 1.63 -29.34 -19.99
N LYS A 98 0.59 -29.58 -20.81
CA LYS A 98 -0.34 -30.71 -20.66
C LYS A 98 0.42 -32.02 -20.38
N ARG A 99 -0.04 -32.80 -19.40
CA ARG A 99 0.25 -34.23 -19.33
C ARG A 99 -0.79 -35.00 -20.15
N GLU A 100 -0.44 -35.35 -21.38
CA GLU A 100 -1.07 -36.47 -22.10
C GLU A 100 -0.06 -37.60 -22.29
N SER A 101 -0.57 -38.83 -22.37
CA SER A 101 0.23 -40.05 -22.21
C SER A 101 0.71 -40.66 -23.53
N LYS A 102 1.97 -41.14 -23.54
CA LYS A 102 2.40 -42.30 -24.33
C LYS A 102 3.76 -42.84 -23.85
N SER A 103 3.92 -44.15 -24.01
CA SER A 103 5.02 -44.97 -23.49
C SER A 103 6.10 -45.24 -24.58
N PRO A 104 7.29 -45.78 -24.25
CA PRO A 104 8.52 -45.38 -24.92
C PRO A 104 9.04 -46.30 -26.04
N SER A 105 9.94 -45.75 -26.85
CA SER A 105 10.91 -46.49 -27.67
C SER A 105 12.35 -46.18 -27.19
N LYS A 106 13.32 -47.04 -27.55
CA LYS A 106 14.69 -47.02 -27.01
C LYS A 106 15.71 -46.52 -28.05
N SER A 107 16.58 -45.59 -27.64
CA SER A 107 17.95 -45.42 -28.17
C SER A 107 18.84 -44.80 -27.08
N ALA A 108 20.17 -44.81 -27.26
CA ALA A 108 21.11 -44.67 -26.15
C ALA A 108 22.10 -43.50 -26.29
N THR A 109 22.74 -43.18 -25.15
CA THR A 109 24.04 -42.51 -25.04
C THR A 109 24.14 -41.04 -25.48
N THR A 110 23.83 -40.14 -24.57
CA THR A 110 24.79 -39.15 -24.03
C THR A 110 24.17 -38.42 -22.84
N SER A 111 24.91 -38.26 -21.74
CA SER A 111 24.41 -37.56 -20.54
C SER A 111 24.70 -36.06 -20.63
N PRO A 112 23.69 -35.18 -20.75
CA PRO A 112 23.92 -33.75 -20.64
C PRO A 112 24.25 -33.42 -19.18
N LYS A 113 25.34 -32.69 -18.92
CA LYS A 113 25.55 -32.11 -17.59
C LYS A 113 24.42 -31.13 -17.31
N LEU A 114 23.70 -31.34 -16.21
CA LEU A 114 22.73 -30.39 -15.71
C LEU A 114 23.47 -29.08 -15.39
N LYS A 115 23.12 -27.97 -16.03
CA LYS A 115 23.69 -26.65 -15.70
C LYS A 115 23.16 -26.22 -14.33
N SER A 116 24.02 -25.62 -13.51
CA SER A 116 23.59 -24.91 -12.30
C SER A 116 22.60 -23.78 -12.68
N PRO A 117 21.61 -23.46 -11.82
CA PRO A 117 20.77 -22.29 -12.03
C PRO A 117 21.64 -21.03 -12.01
N ASN A 118 21.44 -20.14 -12.99
CA ASN A 118 22.28 -18.97 -13.18
C ASN A 118 21.95 -17.91 -12.10
N VAL A 119 22.71 -17.91 -11.00
CA VAL A 119 22.58 -16.93 -9.91
C VAL A 119 23.07 -15.56 -10.41
N ASP A 120 22.30 -14.50 -10.13
CA ASP A 120 22.64 -13.15 -10.56
C ASP A 120 23.94 -12.64 -9.91
N GLU A 121 24.82 -12.05 -10.72
CA GLU A 121 26.14 -11.57 -10.32
C GLU A 121 26.08 -10.52 -9.18
N GLU A 122 25.02 -9.70 -9.14
CA GLU A 122 24.91 -8.64 -8.14
C GLU A 122 24.50 -9.17 -6.75
N LEU A 123 24.08 -10.44 -6.61
CA LEU A 123 23.71 -11.05 -5.32
C LEU A 123 24.94 -11.35 -4.45
N PHE A 124 25.48 -10.30 -3.82
CA PHE A 124 26.75 -10.34 -3.11
C PHE A 124 26.76 -11.18 -1.82
N LEU A 125 25.59 -11.49 -1.25
CA LEU A 125 25.42 -12.42 -0.12
C LEU A 125 25.10 -13.86 -0.57
N THR A 126 25.33 -14.18 -1.84
CA THR A 126 25.15 -15.53 -2.40
C THR A 126 26.46 -15.98 -3.05
N PRO A 127 27.04 -17.14 -2.66
CA PRO A 127 28.21 -17.69 -3.32
C PRO A 127 27.84 -18.26 -4.69
N THR A 128 28.72 -18.12 -5.69
CA THR A 128 28.55 -18.71 -7.02
C THR A 128 29.76 -19.57 -7.39
N ASP A 129 29.61 -20.41 -8.43
CA ASP A 129 30.72 -21.21 -9.00
C ASP A 129 31.89 -20.33 -9.52
N THR A 130 31.68 -19.02 -9.68
CA THR A 130 32.61 -18.06 -10.27
C THR A 130 33.10 -16.98 -9.30
N ARG A 131 32.45 -16.77 -8.15
CA ARG A 131 32.79 -15.70 -7.20
C ARG A 131 32.43 -16.06 -5.76
N GLU A 132 33.37 -15.79 -4.86
CA GLU A 132 33.10 -15.73 -3.42
C GLU A 132 32.06 -14.64 -3.07
N PRO A 133 31.36 -14.75 -1.92
CA PRO A 133 30.60 -13.64 -1.37
C PRO A 133 31.46 -12.39 -1.12
N CYS A 134 30.82 -11.23 -1.15
CA CYS A 134 31.44 -9.97 -0.75
C CYS A 134 31.32 -9.78 0.78
N CYS A 135 32.07 -8.83 1.33
CA CYS A 135 32.05 -8.48 2.75
C CYS A 135 32.37 -9.67 3.69
N MET A 136 33.25 -10.58 3.27
CA MET A 136 33.71 -11.69 4.12
C MET A 136 34.30 -11.16 5.44
N ARG A 137 33.86 -11.71 6.57
CA ARG A 137 34.28 -11.29 7.92
C ARG A 137 35.81 -11.24 8.04
N GLY A 138 36.35 -10.06 8.38
CA GLY A 138 37.79 -9.85 8.55
C GLY A 138 38.59 -9.65 7.25
N SER A 139 37.94 -9.60 6.08
CA SER A 139 38.60 -9.23 4.82
C SER A 139 38.61 -7.70 4.64
N ARG A 140 39.63 -7.17 3.94
CA ARG A 140 39.70 -5.76 3.52
C ARG A 140 38.43 -5.33 2.76
N GLY A 141 37.84 -6.22 1.98
CA GLY A 141 36.56 -6.03 1.27
C GLY A 141 35.39 -5.65 2.18
N ALA A 142 35.38 -6.15 3.43
CA ALA A 142 34.37 -5.85 4.45
C ALA A 142 34.63 -4.56 5.25
N GLU A 143 35.80 -3.93 5.12
CA GLU A 143 36.05 -2.62 5.73
C GLU A 143 35.45 -1.48 4.88
N TYR A 144 35.08 -0.38 5.54
CA TYR A 144 34.84 0.90 4.86
C TYR A 144 36.09 1.33 4.07
N ILE A 145 35.90 2.00 2.93
CA ILE A 145 37.03 2.58 2.19
C ILE A 145 37.71 3.69 3.02
N ASP A 146 39.04 3.81 2.92
CA ASP A 146 39.83 4.66 3.82
C ASP A 146 39.44 6.15 3.79
N ARG A 147 38.94 6.66 2.65
CA ARG A 147 38.42 8.05 2.55
C ARG A 147 37.18 8.30 3.41
N ILE A 148 36.39 7.26 3.72
CA ILE A 148 35.17 7.35 4.52
C ILE A 148 35.47 7.16 6.02
N LYS A 149 36.51 6.42 6.39
CA LYS A 149 36.86 6.15 7.81
C LYS A 149 36.93 7.42 8.68
N PRO A 150 37.53 8.57 8.25
CA PRO A 150 37.56 9.81 9.04
C PRO A 150 36.20 10.51 9.21
N LEU A 151 35.20 10.20 8.37
CA LEU A 151 33.87 10.80 8.45
C LEU A 151 33.00 10.14 9.52
N ILE A 152 33.37 8.96 10.00
CA ILE A 152 32.62 8.17 10.99
C ILE A 152 33.00 8.65 12.40
N LEU A 153 32.11 9.38 13.05
CA LEU A 153 32.32 9.88 14.42
C LEU A 153 31.81 8.91 15.47
N GLN A 154 32.38 8.97 16.68
CA GLN A 154 31.96 8.15 17.83
C GLN A 154 30.48 8.38 18.24
N ARG A 155 29.90 9.54 17.88
CA ARG A 155 28.47 9.86 18.12
C ARG A 155 27.51 9.28 17.08
N ASP A 156 28.02 8.82 15.93
CA ASP A 156 27.19 8.28 14.86
C ASP A 156 26.78 6.83 15.19
N MET A 157 25.58 6.43 14.77
CA MET A 157 25.16 5.03 14.90
C MET A 157 25.96 4.18 13.89
N GLN A 158 26.53 3.06 14.32
CA GLN A 158 27.28 2.16 13.46
C GLN A 158 26.67 0.76 13.54
N LEU A 159 26.25 0.22 12.39
CA LEU A 159 25.59 -1.07 12.27
C LEU A 159 26.36 -1.99 11.31
N THR A 160 26.44 -3.27 11.68
CA THR A 160 26.93 -4.33 10.80
C THR A 160 25.78 -5.29 10.55
N LYS A 161 25.32 -5.39 9.31
CA LYS A 161 24.19 -6.24 8.90
C LYS A 161 24.67 -7.52 8.23
N THR A 162 23.89 -8.59 8.34
CA THR A 162 24.16 -9.86 7.63
C THR A 162 23.13 -10.16 6.53
N HIS A 163 22.23 -9.21 6.26
CA HIS A 163 21.13 -9.22 5.29
C HIS A 163 21.29 -8.07 4.27
N TYR A 164 20.47 -8.05 3.22
CA TYR A 164 20.44 -6.90 2.31
C TYR A 164 19.80 -5.68 2.99
N SER A 165 18.68 -5.86 3.69
CA SER A 165 18.09 -4.81 4.52
C SER A 165 18.90 -4.53 5.80
N ALA A 166 19.08 -3.25 6.14
CA ALA A 166 19.67 -2.82 7.41
C ALA A 166 18.80 -3.09 8.64
N PHE A 167 17.52 -3.43 8.46
CA PHE A 167 16.64 -3.89 9.54
C PHE A 167 16.78 -5.40 9.81
N GLY A 168 17.26 -6.18 8.83
CA GLY A 168 17.38 -7.63 8.91
C GLY A 168 18.36 -8.08 10.00
N GLY A 169 17.83 -8.49 11.15
CA GLY A 169 18.60 -9.00 12.28
C GLY A 169 19.39 -7.94 13.05
N THR A 170 19.01 -6.66 12.97
CA THR A 170 19.67 -5.55 13.69
C THR A 170 18.72 -4.87 14.68
N SER A 171 19.29 -4.00 15.53
CA SER A 171 18.50 -3.14 16.43
C SER A 171 17.94 -1.87 15.76
N LEU A 172 18.11 -1.68 14.44
CA LEU A 172 17.85 -0.41 13.75
C LEU A 172 16.45 0.15 14.04
N LEU A 173 15.39 -0.65 13.89
CA LEU A 173 14.02 -0.20 14.16
C LEU A 173 13.83 0.33 15.59
N VAL A 174 14.42 -0.37 16.58
CA VAL A 174 14.35 0.03 18.00
C VAL A 174 15.12 1.32 18.21
N SER A 175 16.29 1.47 17.56
CA SER A 175 17.14 2.66 17.64
C SER A 175 16.57 3.89 16.92
N LEU A 176 15.80 3.71 15.84
CA LEU A 176 15.05 4.78 15.19
C LEU A 176 13.84 5.21 16.03
N ARG A 177 13.04 4.24 16.52
CA ARG A 177 11.88 4.51 17.38
C ARG A 177 12.29 5.17 18.71
N SER A 178 13.39 4.75 19.35
CA SER A 178 13.87 5.37 20.61
C SER A 178 14.45 6.78 20.44
N LYS A 179 14.87 7.15 19.22
CA LYS A 179 15.29 8.51 18.84
C LYS A 179 14.16 9.35 18.21
N LEU A 180 12.93 8.82 18.14
CA LEU A 180 11.79 9.46 17.45
C LEU A 180 12.11 9.85 15.98
N ILE A 181 12.94 9.06 15.30
CA ILE A 181 13.29 9.32 13.90
C ILE A 181 12.14 8.87 13.00
N THR A 182 11.46 9.81 12.35
CA THR A 182 10.33 9.57 11.44
C THR A 182 10.69 9.67 9.97
N ASP A 183 11.74 10.43 9.65
CA ASP A 183 12.12 10.76 8.29
C ASP A 183 13.56 10.30 8.05
N LEU A 184 13.71 9.32 7.15
CA LEU A 184 14.95 8.60 6.90
C LEU A 184 15.46 8.92 5.50
N PHE A 185 16.54 9.68 5.45
CA PHE A 185 17.28 10.04 4.25
C PHE A 185 18.24 8.89 3.93
N VAL A 186 18.13 8.29 2.74
CA VAL A 186 18.83 7.05 2.36
C VAL A 186 19.84 7.34 1.26
N CYS A 187 21.11 6.99 1.48
CA CYS A 187 22.18 7.13 0.51
C CYS A 187 23.21 5.98 0.57
N GLY A 188 24.19 5.98 -0.34
CA GLY A 188 25.17 4.91 -0.49
C GLY A 188 24.81 3.90 -1.58
N CYS A 189 25.20 2.64 -1.43
CA CYS A 189 25.09 1.63 -2.48
C CYS A 189 24.61 0.26 -1.96
N ILE A 190 24.33 -0.73 -2.81
CA ILE A 190 24.00 -0.61 -4.24
C ILE A 190 22.49 -0.31 -4.32
N THR A 191 22.08 0.64 -5.19
CA THR A 191 20.69 1.16 -5.23
C THR A 191 19.64 0.04 -5.26
N ASN A 192 19.79 -0.92 -6.16
CA ASN A 192 18.84 -2.02 -6.39
C ASN A 192 18.91 -3.17 -5.36
N LEU A 193 19.85 -3.10 -4.40
CA LEU A 193 20.09 -4.14 -3.40
C LEU A 193 19.90 -3.60 -1.97
N SER A 194 20.99 -3.26 -1.28
CA SER A 194 20.96 -2.85 0.14
C SER A 194 20.15 -1.57 0.37
N VAL A 195 20.20 -0.60 -0.56
CA VAL A 195 19.38 0.62 -0.53
C VAL A 195 17.91 0.26 -0.72
N TYR A 196 17.56 -0.44 -1.79
CA TYR A 196 16.18 -0.85 -2.06
C TYR A 196 15.59 -1.68 -0.93
N ALA A 197 16.30 -2.70 -0.41
CA ALA A 197 15.83 -3.53 0.70
C ALA A 197 15.64 -2.73 2.00
N THR A 198 16.59 -1.83 2.33
CA THR A 198 16.51 -0.99 3.54
C THR A 198 15.40 0.05 3.45
N ALA A 199 15.25 0.72 2.31
CA ALA A 199 14.17 1.66 2.06
C ALA A 199 12.81 0.93 2.06
N MET A 200 12.72 -0.18 1.33
CA MET A 200 11.54 -1.05 1.31
C MET A 200 11.09 -1.40 2.73
N ASP A 201 12.02 -1.79 3.62
CA ASP A 201 11.76 -2.09 5.04
C ASP A 201 11.39 -0.86 5.89
N ALA A 202 12.08 0.28 5.75
CA ALA A 202 11.79 1.49 6.51
C ALA A 202 10.31 1.91 6.40
N ALA A 203 9.76 1.87 5.18
CA ALA A 203 8.36 2.18 4.93
C ALA A 203 7.39 1.05 5.34
N ARG A 204 7.85 -0.20 5.56
CA ARG A 204 7.03 -1.24 6.25
C ARG A 204 6.74 -0.82 7.69
N TYR A 205 7.71 -0.18 8.33
CA TYR A 205 7.63 0.29 9.71
C TYR A 205 7.04 1.70 9.87
N GLY A 206 6.52 2.29 8.78
CA GLY A 206 5.86 3.60 8.79
C GLY A 206 6.80 4.81 8.78
N ILE A 207 8.09 4.60 8.52
CA ILE A 207 9.11 5.66 8.44
C ILE A 207 9.05 6.28 7.04
N ARG A 208 9.01 7.61 6.94
CA ARG A 208 9.07 8.36 5.68
C ARG A 208 10.47 8.30 5.09
N ILE A 209 10.58 8.27 3.77
CA ILE A 209 11.84 7.97 3.07
C ILE A 209 12.14 9.07 2.07
N ILE A 210 13.37 9.56 2.13
CA ILE A 210 13.94 10.48 1.14
C ILE A 210 15.16 9.81 0.53
N LEU A 211 15.11 9.46 -0.75
CA LEU A 211 16.23 8.92 -1.50
C LEU A 211 17.11 10.08 -1.95
N VAL A 212 18.38 10.09 -1.51
CA VAL A 212 19.30 11.18 -1.85
C VAL A 212 19.99 10.85 -3.18
N GLU A 213 19.33 11.21 -4.28
CA GLU A 213 19.55 10.67 -5.63
C GLU A 213 20.99 10.76 -6.12
N ASP A 214 21.64 11.89 -5.86
CA ASP A 214 23.00 12.22 -6.27
C ASP A 214 24.06 11.65 -5.30
N CYS A 215 23.62 11.01 -4.21
CA CYS A 215 24.43 10.27 -3.25
C CYS A 215 24.20 8.74 -3.31
N LEU A 216 23.59 8.24 -4.40
CA LEU A 216 23.37 6.81 -4.64
C LEU A 216 24.37 6.20 -5.63
N GLY A 217 24.92 5.03 -5.28
CA GLY A 217 25.78 4.22 -6.13
C GLY A 217 25.07 3.02 -6.74
N TYR A 218 25.40 2.68 -7.98
CA TYR A 218 24.85 1.53 -8.72
C TYR A 218 25.84 0.95 -9.75
N ARG A 219 25.53 -0.25 -10.25
CA ARG A 219 26.24 -0.92 -11.36
C ARG A 219 25.44 -0.84 -12.66
N ARG A 220 24.18 -1.28 -12.63
CA ARG A 220 23.22 -1.23 -13.75
C ARG A 220 22.25 -0.06 -13.61
N LYS A 221 22.22 0.87 -14.59
CA LYS A 221 21.32 2.04 -14.55
C LYS A 221 19.85 1.62 -14.63
N ASP A 222 19.53 0.64 -15.47
CA ASP A 222 18.20 0.03 -15.59
C ASP A 222 17.68 -0.51 -14.25
N ARG A 223 18.54 -1.15 -13.45
CA ARG A 223 18.19 -1.63 -12.11
C ARG A 223 18.07 -0.50 -11.08
N HIS A 224 18.91 0.54 -11.18
CA HIS A 224 18.77 1.76 -10.37
C HIS A 224 17.43 2.45 -10.65
N ASP A 225 17.13 2.75 -11.93
CA ASP A 225 15.89 3.41 -12.35
C ASP A 225 14.66 2.63 -11.87
N MET A 226 14.63 1.31 -12.06
CA MET A 226 13.55 0.46 -11.58
C MET A 226 13.43 0.46 -10.04
N ALA A 227 14.54 0.50 -9.31
CA ALA A 227 14.53 0.57 -7.85
C ALA A 227 13.99 1.90 -7.33
N ILE A 228 14.35 3.05 -7.95
CA ILE A 228 13.77 4.35 -7.62
C ILE A 228 12.26 4.35 -7.91
N HIS A 229 11.84 3.95 -9.12
CA HIS A 229 10.42 3.94 -9.49
C HIS A 229 9.57 3.07 -8.57
N GLN A 230 10.00 1.84 -8.23
CA GLN A 230 9.24 0.98 -7.32
C GLN A 230 9.15 1.55 -5.89
N LEU A 231 10.13 2.35 -5.43
CA LEU A 231 10.08 3.03 -4.15
C LEU A 231 9.16 4.27 -4.18
N GLU A 232 9.16 5.07 -5.26
CA GLU A 232 8.21 6.19 -5.43
C GLU A 232 6.75 5.72 -5.55
N ASP A 233 6.51 4.66 -6.33
CA ASP A 233 5.16 4.21 -6.66
C ASP A 233 4.52 3.34 -5.55
N TYR A 234 5.25 2.37 -5.01
CA TYR A 234 4.69 1.44 -4.02
C TYR A 234 4.88 1.90 -2.58
N MET A 235 6.03 2.50 -2.27
CA MET A 235 6.37 2.92 -0.90
C MET A 235 6.19 4.42 -0.68
N SER A 236 6.00 5.22 -1.74
CA SER A 236 5.92 6.68 -1.69
C SER A 236 7.14 7.35 -1.06
N ALA A 237 8.31 6.81 -1.37
CA ALA A 237 9.56 7.53 -1.14
C ALA A 237 9.56 8.83 -1.97
N GLU A 238 10.24 9.85 -1.44
CA GLU A 238 10.55 11.09 -2.16
C GLU A 238 12.00 11.03 -2.65
N THR A 239 12.30 11.72 -3.74
CA THR A 239 13.62 11.71 -4.39
C THR A 239 14.16 13.14 -4.41
N MET A 240 15.38 13.35 -3.89
CA MET A 240 15.97 14.69 -3.71
C MET A 240 17.48 14.67 -3.90
N SER A 241 18.05 15.76 -4.41
CA SER A 241 19.50 15.97 -4.40
C SER A 241 20.02 16.36 -3.00
N SER A 242 21.25 15.99 -2.71
CA SER A 242 21.99 16.30 -1.48
C SER A 242 21.95 17.78 -1.11
N ARG A 243 22.05 18.65 -2.12
CA ARG A 243 21.89 20.10 -1.98
C ARG A 243 20.51 20.48 -1.47
N LYS A 244 19.44 19.99 -2.10
CA LYS A 244 18.05 20.31 -1.72
C LYS A 244 17.72 19.80 -0.31
N VAL A 245 18.28 18.65 0.08
CA VAL A 245 18.17 18.11 1.46
C VAL A 245 18.72 19.12 2.47
N ILE A 246 19.93 19.66 2.25
CA ILE A 246 20.52 20.66 3.15
C ILE A 246 19.79 22.01 3.10
N GLU A 247 19.26 22.42 1.95
CA GLU A 247 18.47 23.66 1.81
C GLU A 247 17.15 23.58 2.59
N GLU A 248 16.41 22.46 2.52
CA GLU A 248 15.18 22.25 3.32
C GLU A 248 15.46 22.09 4.81
N LEU A 249 16.54 21.38 5.18
CA LEU A 249 16.95 21.23 6.58
C LEU A 249 17.39 22.56 7.21
N ARG A 250 17.89 23.52 6.43
CA ARG A 250 18.18 24.88 6.90
C ARG A 250 16.92 25.74 6.97
N GLY A 251 16.07 25.70 5.94
CA GLY A 251 14.80 26.45 5.92
C GLY A 251 13.87 26.10 7.09
N SER A 252 13.75 24.81 7.41
CA SER A 252 12.86 24.30 8.47
C SER A 252 13.16 24.81 9.89
N PHE A 253 14.32 25.43 10.11
CA PHE A 253 14.71 26.04 11.39
C PHE A 253 14.62 27.58 11.38
N ALA A 254 14.58 28.22 10.21
CA ALA A 254 14.41 29.68 10.11
C ALA A 254 13.00 30.08 10.59
N ASP A 255 11.97 29.37 10.13
CA ASP A 255 10.56 29.58 10.53
C ASP A 255 10.30 29.31 12.02
N GLN A 256 11.24 28.69 12.74
CA GLN A 256 11.17 28.48 14.19
C GLN A 256 11.93 29.54 15.00
N ALA A 257 12.82 30.31 14.37
CA ALA A 257 13.59 31.37 15.03
C ALA A 257 12.83 32.71 15.07
N ASP A 258 12.07 33.04 14.02
CA ASP A 258 11.39 34.34 13.86
C ASP A 258 10.16 34.53 14.77
N HIS A 259 9.86 33.56 15.64
CA HIS A 259 8.69 33.56 16.52
C HIS A 259 8.99 33.85 18.01
N SER A 260 10.23 34.16 18.40
CA SER A 260 10.61 34.39 19.82
C SER A 260 10.92 35.83 20.23
N ASP A 261 11.07 36.79 19.30
CA ASP A 261 11.37 38.20 19.64
C ASP A 261 10.50 39.18 18.84
N ASN A 262 9.41 39.67 19.48
CA ASN A 262 8.70 40.88 19.03
C ASN A 262 7.78 41.47 20.13
N GLN A 263 8.39 42.13 21.11
CA GLN A 263 7.73 43.17 21.92
C GLN A 263 8.68 44.38 22.05
N ASP A 264 8.08 45.57 22.19
CA ASP A 264 8.71 46.90 22.27
C ASP A 264 9.60 47.28 21.07
N SER A 265 9.17 48.19 20.18
CA SER A 265 8.93 49.59 20.58
C SER A 265 8.18 50.41 19.51
N VAL A 266 7.83 51.67 19.83
CA VAL A 266 6.86 52.50 19.09
C VAL A 266 7.50 53.76 18.48
N SER A 267 6.95 54.22 17.35
CA SER A 267 7.25 55.48 16.62
C SER A 267 8.61 55.50 15.88
N SER A 268 8.76 56.18 14.73
CA SER A 268 8.14 57.46 14.33
C SER A 268 7.94 57.61 12.80
N GLU A 269 7.27 58.69 12.39
CA GLU A 269 6.99 59.04 10.99
C GLU A 269 8.24 59.56 10.24
N GLY A 270 8.31 59.30 8.94
CA GLY A 270 9.31 59.87 8.03
C GLY A 270 9.27 59.18 6.67
N GLY A 271 9.50 59.91 5.57
CA GLY A 271 9.39 59.30 4.25
C GLY A 271 10.12 60.02 3.12
N ASN A 272 9.76 59.62 1.90
CA ASN A 272 10.00 60.27 0.61
C ASN A 272 11.32 59.96 -0.15
N VAL A 273 11.14 59.45 -1.39
CA VAL A 273 11.94 59.68 -2.62
C VAL A 273 13.33 59.02 -2.84
N LYS A 274 13.35 58.23 -3.93
CA LYS A 274 14.38 57.92 -4.94
C LYS A 274 15.80 58.55 -4.81
N SER A 275 16.83 57.74 -5.13
CA SER A 275 17.79 58.07 -6.23
C SER A 275 18.70 56.89 -6.64
N LYS A 276 19.24 56.96 -7.87
CA LYS A 276 20.46 56.24 -8.34
C LYS A 276 21.55 57.32 -8.56
N PRO A 277 22.84 57.01 -8.35
CA PRO A 277 23.77 56.69 -9.47
C PRO A 277 24.56 55.38 -9.20
N SER A 278 25.20 54.66 -10.12
CA SER A 278 25.83 54.93 -11.44
C SER A 278 27.31 55.36 -11.43
N THR A 279 28.21 54.35 -11.47
CA THR A 279 29.44 54.25 -12.32
C THR A 279 30.59 55.29 -12.10
N ARG A 280 31.89 55.08 -12.42
CA ARG A 280 32.69 54.06 -13.14
C ARG A 280 34.22 54.26 -12.87
N GLN A 281 35.05 53.21 -12.96
CA GLN A 281 36.46 53.13 -13.45
C GLN A 281 36.96 51.67 -13.16
N SER A 282 37.42 50.80 -14.09
CA SER A 282 38.61 50.79 -14.99
C SER A 282 39.94 50.71 -14.21
N GLU A 283 40.94 49.86 -14.48
CA GLU A 283 41.43 49.18 -15.71
C GLU A 283 42.11 47.80 -15.42
N VAL A 284 42.68 47.00 -16.35
CA VAL A 284 42.19 46.44 -17.64
C VAL A 284 43.21 45.39 -18.22
N LYS A 285 42.76 44.21 -18.69
CA LYS A 285 43.46 43.22 -19.59
C LYS A 285 44.77 42.53 -19.10
N SER A 286 45.28 41.42 -19.68
CA SER A 286 44.70 40.27 -20.43
C SER A 286 45.74 39.16 -20.72
N SER A 287 45.28 37.92 -20.99
CA SER A 287 45.90 36.86 -21.86
C SER A 287 47.29 36.28 -21.51
N ALA A 288 47.71 35.07 -21.96
CA ALA A 288 47.06 33.80 -22.35
C ALA A 288 48.15 32.74 -22.71
N ILE A 289 47.73 31.48 -22.98
CA ILE A 289 48.46 30.39 -23.68
C ILE A 289 49.41 29.48 -22.85
N GLU A 290 49.08 28.19 -22.97
CA GLU A 290 49.80 26.89 -22.93
C GLU A 290 51.35 26.82 -22.88
N VAL A 291 51.88 25.69 -22.35
CA VAL A 291 52.64 24.64 -23.09
C VAL A 291 53.02 23.47 -22.14
N ASP A 292 53.13 22.23 -22.67
CA ASP A 292 53.56 21.00 -21.96
C ASP A 292 55.09 20.91 -21.71
N SER A 293 55.49 20.07 -20.75
CA SER A 293 56.75 19.30 -20.83
C SER A 293 56.79 18.14 -19.83
N ASP A 294 57.10 16.93 -20.30
CA ASP A 294 57.45 15.75 -19.49
C ASP A 294 58.80 15.94 -18.76
N PHE A 295 59.05 15.14 -17.72
CA PHE A 295 60.38 14.56 -17.43
C PHE A 295 60.27 13.41 -16.40
N ASP A 296 60.88 12.26 -16.72
CA ASP A 296 61.09 11.12 -15.82
C ASP A 296 62.37 11.30 -14.97
N ASP A 297 62.51 10.53 -13.88
CA ASP A 297 63.80 10.02 -13.38
C ASP A 297 63.58 8.86 -12.36
N ASP A 298 64.62 8.03 -12.15
CA ASP A 298 64.51 6.60 -11.79
C ASP A 298 65.05 6.16 -10.39
N GLU A 299 64.71 4.92 -10.00
CA GLU A 299 65.50 3.97 -9.13
C GLU A 299 65.86 4.36 -7.66
N GLU A 300 66.31 3.50 -6.72
CA GLU A 300 66.47 2.03 -6.59
C GLU A 300 66.40 1.57 -5.09
N GLU A 301 66.46 0.25 -4.82
CA GLU A 301 67.07 -0.53 -3.68
C GLU A 301 67.19 0.04 -2.20
N ALA A 302 67.36 -0.75 -1.12
CA ALA A 302 66.94 -2.11 -0.75
C ALA A 302 67.31 -2.50 0.72
N SER A 303 66.63 -3.52 1.25
CA SER A 303 67.09 -4.47 2.28
C SER A 303 67.14 -4.06 3.79
N LEU A 304 67.63 -4.98 4.65
CA LEU A 304 67.38 -5.15 6.10
C LEU A 304 68.76 -5.16 6.88
N PRO A 305 69.02 -5.76 8.09
CA PRO A 305 68.18 -6.47 9.10
C PRO A 305 68.59 -6.33 10.62
N ILE A 306 68.03 -7.22 11.47
CA ILE A 306 68.49 -7.78 12.79
C ILE A 306 68.40 -6.94 14.12
N VAL A 307 67.74 -7.50 15.17
CA VAL A 307 68.28 -7.90 16.51
C VAL A 307 67.16 -8.20 17.56
N ARG A 308 67.42 -9.16 18.47
CA ARG A 308 66.55 -9.82 19.50
C ARG A 308 67.42 -10.32 20.68
N PRO A 309 66.92 -10.87 21.83
CA PRO A 309 65.56 -11.28 22.23
C PRO A 309 64.89 -10.35 23.29
N PHE A 310 64.22 -10.72 24.40
CA PHE A 310 64.40 -11.75 25.45
C PHE A 310 63.08 -12.36 26.02
N THR A 311 62.93 -13.70 25.94
CA THR A 311 62.53 -14.69 26.99
C THR A 311 61.27 -14.57 27.89
N ARG A 312 60.63 -15.66 28.39
CA ARG A 312 60.63 -17.13 28.10
C ARG A 312 59.54 -17.84 28.97
N VAL A 313 59.23 -19.10 28.64
CA VAL A 313 58.63 -20.21 29.44
C VAL A 313 57.15 -20.46 29.06
N GLU A 314 56.72 -21.52 28.33
CA GLU A 314 57.00 -23.00 28.34
C GLU A 314 56.14 -23.78 29.38
N LEU A 315 55.66 -25.03 29.17
CA LEU A 315 55.75 -25.97 28.02
C LEU A 315 54.67 -27.10 28.09
N GLU A 316 54.73 -28.02 27.12
CA GLU A 316 54.34 -29.46 27.19
C GLU A 316 52.84 -29.84 27.29
N THR A 317 52.33 -30.99 26.79
CA THR A 317 52.68 -31.98 25.71
C THR A 317 51.41 -32.82 25.40
N SER A 318 51.28 -33.76 24.45
CA SER A 318 52.07 -34.32 23.31
C SER A 318 51.11 -35.05 22.34
N ALA A 319 51.58 -35.48 21.15
CA ALA A 319 50.83 -36.35 20.21
C ALA A 319 51.44 -37.77 20.13
N CYS A 320 50.79 -38.71 19.40
CA CYS A 320 51.39 -39.45 18.25
C CYS A 320 50.90 -40.92 17.98
N SER A 321 49.92 -41.08 17.08
CA SER A 321 49.89 -42.09 15.97
C SER A 321 49.64 -43.62 16.20
N ARG A 322 49.29 -44.29 15.06
CA ARG A 322 49.41 -45.74 14.72
C ARG A 322 48.40 -46.73 15.38
N SER A 323 47.99 -47.86 14.78
CA SER A 323 48.08 -48.37 13.37
C SER A 323 47.32 -49.70 13.18
N ALA A 324 47.07 -50.12 11.91
CA ALA A 324 46.83 -51.51 11.43
C ALA A 324 45.47 -52.19 11.77
N ALA A 325 44.95 -53.20 11.01
CA ALA A 325 45.18 -53.65 9.61
C ALA A 325 44.10 -54.68 9.15
N GLY A 326 44.06 -54.99 7.83
CA GLY A 326 43.32 -56.13 7.21
C GLY A 326 42.18 -55.69 6.26
N GLN A 327 42.04 -56.04 4.97
CA GLN A 327 42.28 -57.29 4.18
C GLN A 327 41.27 -58.43 4.48
N ILE A 328 40.65 -59.17 3.52
CA ILE A 328 40.72 -59.14 2.04
C ILE A 328 39.52 -59.92 1.39
N THR A 329 38.93 -59.43 0.28
CA THR A 329 38.14 -60.20 -0.77
C THR A 329 36.88 -61.02 -0.37
N THR A 330 35.92 -61.48 -1.22
CA THR A 330 35.56 -61.29 -2.66
C THR A 330 34.13 -61.82 -2.93
N GLN A 331 33.46 -61.32 -4.00
CA GLN A 331 32.48 -62.05 -4.86
C GLN A 331 31.10 -62.46 -4.25
N ARG A 332 29.99 -62.66 -4.99
CA ARG A 332 29.64 -62.39 -6.42
C ARG A 332 28.12 -62.57 -6.71
N GLU A 333 27.56 -61.67 -7.53
CA GLU A 333 26.35 -61.78 -8.40
C GLU A 333 24.90 -61.92 -7.85
N GLN A 334 23.98 -61.53 -8.75
CA GLN A 334 22.55 -61.88 -8.94
C GLN A 334 21.57 -61.66 -7.75
N SER A 335 20.60 -60.74 -7.77
CA SER A 335 19.54 -60.36 -8.74
C SER A 335 18.27 -61.21 -8.72
N SER A 336 17.18 -60.66 -8.18
CA SER A 336 15.82 -60.78 -8.72
C SER A 336 14.91 -59.66 -8.17
N SER A 337 13.69 -59.57 -8.68
CA SER A 337 12.74 -58.47 -8.46
C SER A 337 11.42 -58.99 -7.83
N ALA A 338 10.42 -58.10 -7.74
CA ALA A 338 9.00 -58.38 -7.51
C ALA A 338 8.57 -58.79 -6.07
N GLN A 339 7.31 -58.59 -5.63
CA GLN A 339 6.33 -57.51 -5.87
C GLN A 339 5.11 -57.71 -4.93
N LEU A 340 4.19 -56.73 -4.90
CA LEU A 340 2.74 -56.88 -4.66
C LEU A 340 2.18 -57.20 -3.24
N VAL A 341 1.15 -56.40 -2.89
CA VAL A 341 -0.16 -56.83 -2.31
C VAL A 341 -0.28 -57.05 -0.78
N SER A 342 -0.73 -55.96 -0.14
CA SER A 342 -2.00 -55.87 0.63
C SER A 342 -2.14 -56.35 2.09
N ARG A 343 -2.29 -55.32 2.95
CA ARG A 343 -3.41 -55.06 3.89
C ARG A 343 -3.48 -55.81 5.24
N GLU A 344 -4.12 -55.11 6.18
CA GLU A 344 -4.61 -55.55 7.52
C GLU A 344 -3.52 -55.90 8.56
N GLY A 345 -3.89 -55.84 9.85
CA GLY A 345 -2.98 -55.96 11.01
C GLY A 345 -3.04 -54.79 11.99
N GLU A 346 -3.51 -55.05 13.22
CA GLU A 346 -3.81 -54.04 14.24
C GLU A 346 -2.60 -53.60 15.09
N ARG A 347 -2.85 -52.62 15.98
CA ARG A 347 -1.93 -52.14 17.04
C ARG A 347 -1.55 -53.27 18.01
N THR A 348 -0.41 -53.14 18.71
CA THR A 348 -0.42 -52.98 20.19
C THR A 348 0.95 -52.58 20.80
N VAL A 349 0.94 -51.51 21.63
CA VAL A 349 1.52 -51.32 23.00
C VAL A 349 2.98 -51.79 23.28
N TYR A 350 3.90 -51.02 23.90
CA TYR A 350 4.11 -50.78 25.36
C TYR A 350 5.28 -49.76 25.54
N ARG A 351 5.53 -49.02 26.65
CA ARG A 351 4.74 -48.55 27.83
C ARG A 351 5.69 -47.75 28.77
N GLY A 352 5.21 -46.71 29.46
CA GLY A 352 5.83 -46.14 30.68
C GLY A 352 5.76 -44.60 30.76
N ASP A 353 5.60 -43.96 31.92
CA ASP A 353 5.32 -44.53 33.26
C ASP A 353 4.78 -43.45 34.24
N LYS A 354 3.76 -43.79 35.07
CA LYS A 354 3.36 -43.19 36.39
C LYS A 354 3.05 -41.68 36.52
N HIS A 355 2.33 -41.14 37.51
CA HIS A 355 1.38 -41.61 38.56
C HIS A 355 0.33 -40.46 38.68
N GLU A 356 -1.00 -40.67 38.78
CA GLU A 356 -1.78 -40.88 40.02
C GLU A 356 -1.70 -39.75 41.07
N GLN A 357 -2.77 -39.30 41.75
CA GLN A 357 -4.20 -39.71 41.86
C GLN A 357 -5.04 -38.41 42.12
N ARG A 358 -6.37 -38.24 41.94
CA ARG A 358 -7.60 -39.03 41.65
C ARG A 358 -8.67 -38.75 42.73
N PHE A 359 -9.92 -39.08 42.38
CA PHE A 359 -11.16 -39.11 43.19
C PHE A 359 -11.90 -37.76 43.29
N THR A 360 -13.25 -37.63 43.22
CA THR A 360 -14.36 -38.30 42.47
C THR A 360 -15.65 -37.42 42.64
N VAL A 361 -16.89 -37.68 42.19
CA VAL A 361 -17.61 -38.88 41.67
C VAL A 361 -18.65 -38.50 40.56
N GLN A 362 -19.65 -39.36 40.32
CA GLN A 362 -20.81 -39.24 39.40
C GLN A 362 -21.99 -38.44 40.06
N SER A 363 -23.18 -38.19 39.47
CA SER A 363 -23.94 -38.96 38.47
C SER A 363 -25.10 -38.18 37.78
N ASP A 364 -25.27 -38.43 36.47
CA ASP A 364 -26.50 -38.82 35.73
C ASP A 364 -27.87 -38.09 35.82
N VAL A 365 -28.74 -38.48 34.88
CA VAL A 365 -30.21 -38.30 34.68
C VAL A 365 -30.86 -36.95 34.28
N ASP A 366 -31.31 -36.95 33.02
CA ASP A 366 -32.69 -36.71 32.53
C ASP A 366 -33.38 -35.32 32.51
N ALA A 367 -33.57 -34.87 31.26
CA ALA A 367 -34.87 -34.61 30.60
C ALA A 367 -35.77 -33.37 30.92
N ALA A 368 -36.17 -32.73 29.82
CA ALA A 368 -37.49 -32.17 29.51
C ALA A 368 -38.09 -31.00 30.32
N SER A 369 -38.01 -29.81 29.70
CA SER A 369 -39.13 -28.87 29.41
C SER A 369 -40.38 -28.83 30.32
N SER A 370 -40.68 -27.64 30.86
CA SER A 370 -42.02 -27.01 30.72
C SER A 370 -42.05 -25.53 31.13
N HIS A 371 -42.96 -24.76 30.52
CA HIS A 371 -43.21 -23.36 30.85
C HIS A 371 -44.02 -23.19 32.16
N ARG A 372 -43.77 -22.10 32.90
CA ARG A 372 -44.88 -21.29 33.47
C ARG A 372 -44.51 -19.83 33.78
N LYS A 373 -45.42 -18.92 33.44
CA LYS A 373 -45.48 -17.54 33.97
C LYS A 373 -46.44 -17.51 35.17
N LEU A 374 -46.22 -16.67 36.20
CA LEU A 374 -47.12 -15.56 36.60
C LEU A 374 -46.67 -14.83 37.90
N ASN A 375 -46.23 -13.57 37.74
CA ASN A 375 -46.85 -12.32 38.24
C ASN A 375 -47.15 -12.03 39.75
N THR A 376 -47.00 -10.73 40.13
CA THR A 376 -47.34 -10.04 41.41
C THR A 376 -46.48 -10.41 42.64
N ARG A 377 -46.13 -9.56 43.63
CA ARG A 377 -46.43 -8.14 44.04
C ARG A 377 -45.33 -7.71 45.08
N GLY A 378 -45.01 -6.46 45.43
CA GLY A 378 -45.38 -5.11 44.95
C GLY A 378 -45.59 -4.07 46.09
N SER A 379 -44.60 -3.20 46.42
CA SER A 379 -44.69 -2.14 47.46
C SER A 379 -43.64 -1.00 47.30
N SER A 380 -43.87 0.20 47.90
CA SER A 380 -42.98 1.39 47.85
C SER A 380 -43.28 2.42 48.98
N PRO A 381 -42.30 3.26 49.37
CA PRO A 381 -42.46 4.71 49.65
C PRO A 381 -41.36 5.56 48.93
N GLU A 382 -41.58 6.78 48.42
CA GLU A 382 -41.71 8.13 49.09
C GLU A 382 -40.44 8.61 49.84
N GLN A 383 -39.98 9.89 49.80
CA GLN A 383 -40.59 11.18 49.39
C GLN A 383 -39.53 12.33 49.16
N ASN A 384 -39.80 13.33 48.29
CA ASN A 384 -39.45 14.80 48.35
C ASN A 384 -37.98 15.32 48.56
N THR A 385 -37.53 16.55 48.21
CA THR A 385 -38.08 17.78 47.54
C THR A 385 -36.94 18.73 47.04
N GLU A 386 -37.25 19.69 46.15
CA GLU A 386 -36.40 20.84 45.73
C GLU A 386 -36.64 22.15 46.53
N PRO A 387 -35.81 23.21 46.33
CA PRO A 387 -36.14 24.59 46.71
C PRO A 387 -35.97 25.68 45.59
N TRP A 388 -37.03 26.47 45.32
CA TRP A 388 -37.11 27.96 45.18
C TRP A 388 -36.01 28.76 44.40
N LEU A 389 -36.24 29.78 43.55
CA LEU A 389 -37.33 30.72 43.14
C LEU A 389 -37.05 31.15 41.65
N ASP A 390 -37.85 31.91 40.88
CA ASP A 390 -38.85 32.97 41.18
C ASP A 390 -39.90 33.17 40.05
N ILE A 391 -40.94 34.01 40.25
CA ILE A 391 -42.13 34.20 39.36
C ILE A 391 -42.54 35.67 39.23
N ILE A 392 -42.85 36.21 38.01
CA ILE A 392 -43.96 37.16 37.75
C ILE A 392 -44.40 37.13 36.24
N PRO A 393 -45.54 37.70 35.76
CA PRO A 393 -46.76 36.91 35.46
C PRO A 393 -47.40 37.10 34.05
N GLU A 394 -48.52 36.41 33.82
CA GLU A 394 -49.50 36.70 32.74
C GLU A 394 -50.41 37.90 33.09
N ASP A 395 -50.95 38.62 32.08
CA ASP A 395 -52.41 38.85 31.92
C ASP A 395 -52.82 39.54 30.59
N LYS A 396 -54.09 39.35 30.17
CA LYS A 396 -54.97 40.30 29.42
C LYS A 396 -54.56 40.93 28.05
N ILE A 397 -55.24 40.52 26.94
CA ILE A 397 -56.32 41.27 26.21
C ILE A 397 -56.62 40.79 24.74
N ARG A 398 -57.87 40.32 24.55
CA ARG A 398 -58.84 40.46 23.41
C ARG A 398 -58.54 40.16 21.92
N ASN A 399 -59.43 39.31 21.38
CA ASN A 399 -60.29 39.48 20.17
C ASN A 399 -59.77 39.23 18.73
N HIS A 400 -60.58 38.46 17.98
CA HIS A 400 -61.24 38.75 16.68
C HIS A 400 -60.72 39.93 15.80
N ASP A 401 -60.74 39.86 14.44
CA ASP A 401 -61.59 39.01 13.59
C ASP A 401 -61.13 38.79 12.12
N THR A 402 -61.74 37.79 11.47
CA THR A 402 -62.02 37.56 10.01
C THR A 402 -60.96 37.66 8.88
N THR A 403 -61.21 36.88 7.80
CA THR A 403 -60.74 36.99 6.39
C THR A 403 -59.27 36.61 6.08
N LEU A 404 -58.90 35.93 4.97
CA LEU A 404 -59.66 35.34 3.83
C LEU A 404 -59.16 33.92 3.46
N THR A 405 -60.12 33.00 3.29
CA THR A 405 -60.37 32.19 2.07
C THR A 405 -59.19 31.67 1.21
N THR A 406 -58.87 30.38 1.42
CA THR A 406 -58.36 29.37 0.46
C THR A 406 -57.21 29.69 -0.52
N GLN A 407 -56.14 28.88 -0.41
CA GLN A 407 -55.75 28.02 -1.54
C GLN A 407 -55.67 26.56 -1.08
N ILE A 408 -56.13 25.65 -1.94
CA ILE A 408 -56.13 24.20 -1.71
C ILE A 408 -54.84 23.62 -2.31
N SER A 409 -54.23 22.62 -1.65
CA SER A 409 -52.98 22.03 -2.10
C SER A 409 -53.11 21.29 -3.44
N SER A 410 -52.11 21.45 -4.30
CA SER A 410 -52.11 20.99 -5.70
C SER A 410 -51.79 19.50 -5.87
N HIS A 411 -52.25 18.63 -4.97
CA HIS A 411 -51.92 17.20 -4.98
C HIS A 411 -53.06 16.34 -5.57
N PRO A 412 -52.87 15.65 -6.73
CA PRO A 412 -53.98 15.02 -7.47
C PRO A 412 -54.82 13.99 -6.70
N GLY A 413 -54.25 13.30 -5.70
CA GLY A 413 -54.95 12.27 -4.94
C GLY A 413 -55.96 12.77 -3.90
N LEU A 414 -55.81 14.01 -3.40
CA LEU A 414 -56.61 14.50 -2.26
C LEU A 414 -57.99 15.06 -2.67
N ALA A 415 -58.12 15.58 -3.90
CA ALA A 415 -59.40 16.03 -4.44
C ALA A 415 -60.44 14.90 -4.59
N ALA A 416 -59.98 13.67 -4.87
CA ALA A 416 -60.85 12.51 -5.04
C ALA A 416 -61.49 12.04 -3.71
N LEU A 417 -60.70 12.03 -2.62
CA LEU A 417 -61.15 11.52 -1.32
C LEU A 417 -62.07 12.50 -0.58
N CYS A 418 -61.82 13.80 -0.68
CA CYS A 418 -62.66 14.83 -0.02
C CYS A 418 -64.09 14.92 -0.61
N SER A 419 -64.33 14.28 -1.77
CA SER A 419 -65.60 14.34 -2.50
C SER A 419 -66.59 13.21 -2.17
N THR A 420 -66.20 12.19 -1.39
CA THR A 420 -66.95 10.92 -1.29
C THR A 420 -67.16 10.34 0.11
N ALA A 421 -66.45 10.81 1.14
CA ALA A 421 -66.66 10.37 2.53
C ALA A 421 -66.51 11.53 3.53
N GLY A 422 -67.49 11.67 4.43
CA GLY A 422 -67.48 12.67 5.50
C GLY A 422 -66.52 12.31 6.63
N LEU A 423 -65.21 12.44 6.40
CA LEU A 423 -64.18 12.33 7.44
C LEU A 423 -64.24 13.52 8.39
N SER A 424 -64.00 13.28 9.69
CA SER A 424 -64.00 14.36 10.69
C SER A 424 -62.76 15.25 10.55
N SER A 425 -62.89 16.52 10.91
CA SER A 425 -61.75 17.47 10.93
C SER A 425 -60.61 16.99 11.84
N ALA A 426 -60.91 16.28 12.94
CA ALA A 426 -59.89 15.70 13.80
C ALA A 426 -59.11 14.60 13.08
N THR A 427 -59.80 13.67 12.41
CA THR A 427 -59.16 12.56 11.67
C THR A 427 -58.29 13.07 10.51
N ALA A 428 -58.71 14.14 9.84
CA ALA A 428 -57.90 14.78 8.80
C ALA A 428 -56.63 15.45 9.39
N LEU A 429 -56.73 16.09 10.55
CA LEU A 429 -55.59 16.70 11.24
C LEU A 429 -54.64 15.65 11.83
N GLU A 430 -55.15 14.53 12.35
CA GLU A 430 -54.34 13.40 12.81
C GLU A 430 -53.58 12.76 11.64
N TYR A 431 -54.24 12.56 10.50
CA TYR A 431 -53.58 12.03 9.29
C TYR A 431 -52.54 13.01 8.73
N GLN A 432 -52.84 14.31 8.71
CA GLN A 432 -51.89 15.36 8.34
C GLN A 432 -50.69 15.38 9.28
N ALA A 433 -50.90 15.37 10.60
CA ALA A 433 -49.82 15.32 11.60
C ALA A 433 -49.00 14.02 11.55
N MET A 434 -49.62 12.89 11.16
CA MET A 434 -48.92 11.63 10.91
C MET A 434 -48.08 11.67 9.63
N MET A 435 -48.58 12.29 8.55
CA MET A 435 -47.82 12.52 7.32
C MET A 435 -46.71 13.55 7.51
N ASP A 436 -46.93 14.61 8.30
CA ASP A 436 -45.90 15.59 8.64
C ASP A 436 -44.83 14.99 9.55
N LYS A 437 -45.20 14.08 10.48
CA LYS A 437 -44.22 13.25 11.20
C LYS A 437 -43.46 12.29 10.29
N ALA A 438 -44.12 11.67 9.31
CA ALA A 438 -43.44 10.83 8.31
C ALA A 438 -42.43 11.66 7.50
N MET A 439 -42.85 12.82 6.98
CA MET A 439 -42.00 13.78 6.26
C MET A 439 -40.87 14.38 7.12
N GLN A 440 -41.07 14.52 8.44
CA GLN A 440 -40.01 14.92 9.38
C GLN A 440 -39.03 13.78 9.67
N ASN A 441 -39.51 12.53 9.76
CA ASN A 441 -38.65 11.35 9.82
C ASN A 441 -37.88 11.12 8.51
N GLU A 442 -38.49 11.39 7.35
CA GLU A 442 -37.77 11.35 6.07
C GLU A 442 -36.72 12.46 6.01
N LYS A 443 -37.01 13.68 6.49
CA LYS A 443 -36.02 14.79 6.51
C LYS A 443 -34.91 14.65 7.55
N SER A 444 -35.11 13.86 8.62
CA SER A 444 -34.02 13.48 9.54
C SER A 444 -33.23 12.28 8.98
N SER A 445 -33.91 11.28 8.43
CA SER A 445 -33.33 10.12 7.75
C SER A 445 -32.47 10.51 6.55
N SER A 446 -32.97 11.38 5.66
CA SER A 446 -32.29 11.76 4.41
C SER A 446 -30.99 12.54 4.62
N ARG A 447 -30.72 13.01 5.85
CA ARG A 447 -29.45 13.64 6.23
C ARG A 447 -28.49 12.67 6.91
N ALA A 448 -28.97 11.52 7.39
CA ALA A 448 -28.15 10.41 7.86
C ALA A 448 -27.78 9.44 6.71
N SER A 449 -28.68 9.23 5.74
CA SER A 449 -28.50 8.27 4.64
C SER A 449 -27.48 8.70 3.57
N ALA A 450 -26.99 9.94 3.61
CA ALA A 450 -26.12 10.51 2.57
C ALA A 450 -24.63 10.15 2.74
N GLY A 451 -24.23 9.54 3.86
CA GLY A 451 -22.83 9.33 4.24
C GLY A 451 -22.09 10.63 4.58
N GLU A 452 -20.89 10.51 5.13
CA GLU A 452 -20.00 11.65 5.38
C GLU A 452 -19.20 12.01 4.10
N PRO A 453 -18.69 13.24 3.92
CA PRO A 453 -17.83 13.56 2.79
C PRO A 453 -16.53 12.76 2.88
N LEU A 454 -16.09 12.16 1.75
CA LEU A 454 -15.03 11.16 1.71
C LEU A 454 -13.73 11.57 2.43
N PHE A 455 -13.36 12.85 2.40
CA PHE A 455 -12.11 13.33 3.02
C PHE A 455 -12.29 13.94 4.43
N GLY A 456 -13.51 14.00 4.96
CA GLY A 456 -13.82 14.59 6.27
C GLY A 456 -15.04 15.52 6.23
N ARG A 457 -15.68 15.74 7.39
CA ARG A 457 -16.91 16.55 7.53
C ARG A 457 -16.76 18.01 7.09
N ASP A 458 -15.54 18.54 7.14
CA ASP A 458 -15.12 19.87 6.69
C ASP A 458 -14.81 19.94 5.18
N LYS A 459 -14.62 18.78 4.53
CA LYS A 459 -14.08 18.64 3.16
C LYS A 459 -15.13 18.32 2.11
N GLU A 460 -16.32 18.90 2.23
CA GLU A 460 -17.42 18.77 1.26
C GLU A 460 -16.98 19.10 -0.18
N MET A 461 -16.34 20.26 -0.37
CA MET A 461 -15.91 20.75 -1.68
C MET A 461 -14.77 19.92 -2.27
N GLU A 462 -13.83 19.46 -1.44
CA GLU A 462 -12.71 18.63 -1.88
C GLU A 462 -13.16 17.20 -2.22
N SER A 463 -14.15 16.67 -1.48
CA SER A 463 -14.72 15.34 -1.74
C SER A 463 -15.56 15.28 -3.03
N GLN A 464 -15.99 16.41 -3.58
CA GLN A 464 -16.68 16.53 -4.87
C GLN A 464 -17.86 15.56 -5.05
N GLY A 465 -18.67 15.40 -4.00
CA GLY A 465 -19.82 14.49 -3.96
C GLY A 465 -19.50 13.02 -3.63
N SER A 466 -18.23 12.66 -3.52
CA SER A 466 -17.80 11.36 -2.97
C SER A 466 -18.11 11.24 -1.48
N ARG A 467 -18.56 10.07 -1.03
CA ARG A 467 -19.00 9.81 0.35
C ARG A 467 -18.36 8.58 0.96
N MET A 468 -18.37 8.54 2.29
CA MET A 468 -18.11 7.35 3.09
C MET A 468 -19.33 7.07 3.96
N LEU A 469 -19.93 5.89 3.77
CA LEU A 469 -21.06 5.38 4.54
C LEU A 469 -20.62 4.17 5.38
N HIS A 470 -21.15 4.07 6.59
CA HIS A 470 -21.02 2.92 7.48
C HIS A 470 -22.39 2.24 7.61
N ASP A 471 -22.38 0.97 7.99
CA ASP A 471 -23.58 0.18 8.26
C ASP A 471 -24.55 0.06 7.06
N LEU A 472 -24.01 -0.26 5.88
CA LEU A 472 -24.78 -0.37 4.63
C LEU A 472 -25.93 -1.39 4.71
N LEU A 473 -25.65 -2.57 5.27
CA LEU A 473 -26.63 -3.62 5.52
C LEU A 473 -27.10 -3.58 6.98
N PRO A 474 -28.35 -3.98 7.26
CA PRO A 474 -28.80 -4.30 8.62
C PRO A 474 -27.85 -5.30 9.30
N GLN A 475 -27.65 -5.14 10.61
CA GLN A 475 -26.67 -5.90 11.40
C GLN A 475 -26.85 -7.42 11.27
N ASP A 476 -28.10 -7.90 11.25
CA ASP A 476 -28.47 -9.32 11.05
C ASP A 476 -28.00 -9.90 9.71
N GLN A 477 -27.86 -9.05 8.69
CA GLN A 477 -27.33 -9.44 7.37
C GLN A 477 -25.83 -9.21 7.28
N ALA A 478 -25.29 -8.18 7.94
CA ALA A 478 -23.86 -7.90 7.98
C ALA A 478 -23.07 -9.05 8.65
N GLU A 479 -23.62 -9.66 9.69
CA GLU A 479 -22.98 -10.78 10.39
C GLU A 479 -22.73 -12.00 9.48
N SER A 480 -23.66 -12.33 8.56
CA SER A 480 -23.52 -13.47 7.65
C SER A 480 -22.91 -13.15 6.28
N ILE A 481 -23.05 -11.91 5.78
CA ILE A 481 -22.75 -11.58 4.37
C ILE A 481 -21.31 -11.89 3.96
N PHE A 482 -20.34 -11.81 4.88
CA PHE A 482 -18.94 -12.15 4.56
C PHE A 482 -18.80 -13.62 4.15
N ASP A 483 -19.35 -14.54 4.92
CA ASP A 483 -19.24 -15.98 4.65
C ASP A 483 -20.13 -16.40 3.47
N GLU A 484 -21.29 -15.76 3.30
CA GLU A 484 -22.12 -15.92 2.10
C GLU A 484 -21.34 -15.51 0.84
N LEU A 485 -20.75 -14.30 0.81
CA LEU A 485 -19.93 -13.84 -0.32
C LEU A 485 -18.69 -14.73 -0.53
N ASN A 486 -18.04 -15.18 0.54
CA ASN A 486 -16.82 -15.99 0.43
C ASN A 486 -17.09 -17.39 -0.16
N SER A 487 -18.30 -17.93 0.07
CA SER A 487 -18.71 -19.27 -0.38
C SER A 487 -19.49 -19.29 -1.69
N GLU A 488 -20.27 -18.25 -2.02
CA GLU A 488 -20.97 -18.13 -3.31
C GLU A 488 -20.02 -17.79 -4.47
N ILE A 489 -18.95 -17.03 -4.22
CA ILE A 489 -18.10 -16.47 -5.27
C ILE A 489 -17.06 -17.47 -5.77
N SER A 490 -17.06 -17.71 -7.09
CA SER A 490 -16.00 -18.45 -7.76
C SER A 490 -14.74 -17.58 -7.92
N TRP A 491 -13.86 -17.65 -6.93
CA TRP A 491 -12.58 -16.91 -6.88
C TRP A 491 -11.56 -17.42 -7.91
N GLN A 492 -10.95 -16.48 -8.65
CA GLN A 492 -9.91 -16.76 -9.66
C GLN A 492 -8.69 -15.83 -9.51
N THR A 493 -7.53 -16.29 -10.00
CA THR A 493 -6.29 -15.50 -10.04
C THR A 493 -6.18 -14.74 -11.36
N MET A 494 -6.35 -13.42 -11.33
CA MET A 494 -6.09 -12.56 -12.48
C MET A 494 -4.59 -12.36 -12.71
N HIS A 495 -4.21 -12.14 -13.96
CA HIS A 495 -2.85 -11.78 -14.36
C HIS A 495 -2.85 -10.44 -15.09
N HIS A 496 -1.74 -9.72 -14.97
CA HIS A 496 -1.37 -8.55 -15.76
C HIS A 496 0.03 -8.79 -16.35
N GLN A 497 0.53 -7.84 -17.14
CA GLN A 497 1.87 -7.89 -17.76
C GLN A 497 3.01 -8.21 -16.78
N MET A 498 2.89 -7.80 -15.51
CA MET A 498 3.87 -8.06 -14.44
C MET A 498 3.62 -9.36 -13.65
N GLY A 499 2.69 -10.22 -14.08
CA GLY A 499 2.36 -11.49 -13.44
C GLY A 499 1.00 -11.52 -12.73
N ALA A 500 0.82 -12.49 -11.83
CA ALA A 500 -0.42 -12.66 -11.07
C ALA A 500 -0.64 -11.49 -10.09
N VAL A 501 -1.86 -10.95 -10.02
CA VAL A 501 -2.20 -10.01 -8.94
C VAL A 501 -2.29 -10.76 -7.60
N PRO A 502 -1.91 -10.13 -6.47
CA PRO A 502 -1.80 -10.84 -5.20
C PRO A 502 -3.16 -11.19 -4.59
N ARG A 503 -4.22 -10.46 -4.92
CA ARG A 503 -5.61 -10.68 -4.47
C ARG A 503 -6.38 -11.59 -5.42
N LEU A 504 -7.27 -12.44 -4.91
CA LEU A 504 -8.19 -13.20 -5.76
C LEU A 504 -9.34 -12.29 -6.24
N VAL A 505 -9.92 -12.59 -7.40
CA VAL A 505 -10.97 -11.76 -8.00
C VAL A 505 -12.13 -12.58 -8.57
N CYS A 506 -13.25 -11.92 -8.83
CA CYS A 506 -14.37 -12.40 -9.62
C CYS A 506 -15.02 -11.22 -10.35
N CYS A 507 -15.67 -11.45 -11.49
CA CYS A 507 -16.43 -10.42 -12.21
C CYS A 507 -17.89 -10.86 -12.31
N GLN A 508 -18.82 -10.02 -11.87
CA GLN A 508 -20.25 -10.31 -11.93
C GLN A 508 -21.04 -9.15 -12.54
N ALA A 509 -22.13 -9.44 -13.24
CA ALA A 509 -22.94 -8.44 -13.92
C ALA A 509 -24.42 -8.83 -14.04
N ALA A 510 -25.24 -7.83 -14.41
CA ALA A 510 -26.59 -8.03 -14.89
C ALA A 510 -26.55 -8.54 -16.34
N VAL A 511 -26.74 -9.84 -16.52
CA VAL A 511 -26.91 -10.47 -17.84
C VAL A 511 -28.39 -10.40 -18.24
N ALA A 512 -28.68 -9.94 -19.46
CA ALA A 512 -30.04 -9.80 -19.99
C ALA A 512 -30.59 -11.11 -20.57
N GLU A 513 -31.88 -11.15 -20.91
CA GLU A 513 -32.57 -12.35 -21.43
C GLU A 513 -32.02 -12.85 -22.78
N ASP A 514 -31.49 -11.95 -23.62
CA ASP A 514 -30.78 -12.28 -24.86
C ASP A 514 -29.34 -12.81 -24.63
N GLY A 515 -28.85 -12.73 -23.39
CA GLY A 515 -27.50 -13.07 -22.98
C GLY A 515 -26.50 -11.92 -23.09
N SER A 516 -26.92 -10.71 -23.49
CA SER A 516 -26.04 -9.54 -23.50
C SER A 516 -25.64 -9.13 -22.07
N MET A 517 -24.43 -8.57 -21.94
CA MET A 517 -23.86 -8.22 -20.63
C MET A 517 -22.99 -6.95 -20.70
N PRO A 518 -22.97 -6.12 -19.65
CA PRO A 518 -22.11 -4.94 -19.61
C PRO A 518 -20.63 -5.33 -19.46
N VAL A 519 -19.73 -4.59 -20.11
CA VAL A 519 -18.28 -4.80 -20.06
C VAL A 519 -17.53 -3.57 -19.55
N TYR A 520 -16.64 -3.77 -18.58
CA TYR A 520 -15.73 -2.73 -18.08
C TYR A 520 -14.30 -3.00 -18.55
N ARG A 521 -13.76 -2.14 -19.42
CA ARG A 521 -12.40 -2.30 -19.97
C ARG A 521 -11.42 -1.34 -19.31
N HIS A 522 -10.25 -1.86 -19.01
CA HIS A 522 -9.12 -1.13 -18.43
C HIS A 522 -7.80 -1.64 -19.05
N PRO A 523 -6.62 -1.07 -18.71
CA PRO A 523 -5.35 -1.57 -19.22
C PRO A 523 -5.01 -2.94 -18.61
N SER A 524 -5.47 -4.01 -19.25
CA SER A 524 -5.03 -5.39 -19.01
C SER A 524 -5.11 -6.20 -20.29
N ASP A 525 -4.27 -7.23 -20.38
CA ASP A 525 -4.10 -8.05 -21.60
C ASP A 525 -5.33 -8.92 -21.90
N GLN A 526 -6.12 -9.20 -20.86
CA GLN A 526 -7.35 -9.98 -20.93
C GLN A 526 -8.45 -9.34 -20.07
N THR A 527 -9.69 -9.55 -20.50
CA THR A 527 -10.91 -9.25 -19.74
C THR A 527 -11.28 -10.46 -18.89
N LEU A 528 -11.77 -10.27 -17.67
CA LEU A 528 -12.21 -11.38 -16.84
C LEU A 528 -13.52 -11.99 -17.36
N PRO A 529 -13.67 -13.34 -17.34
CA PRO A 529 -14.97 -13.97 -17.51
C PRO A 529 -15.96 -13.39 -16.50
N THR A 530 -17.11 -12.93 -17.00
CA THR A 530 -18.15 -12.27 -16.22
C THR A 530 -19.33 -13.23 -16.06
N THR A 531 -19.78 -13.43 -14.83
CA THR A 531 -20.95 -14.29 -14.53
C THR A 531 -22.16 -13.45 -14.11
N SER A 532 -23.33 -14.07 -14.05
CA SER A 532 -24.49 -13.48 -13.39
C SER A 532 -24.22 -13.22 -11.90
N TRP A 533 -25.02 -12.34 -11.29
CA TRP A 533 -25.03 -12.10 -9.84
C TRP A 533 -25.32 -13.37 -9.03
N THR A 534 -24.63 -13.56 -7.91
CA THR A 534 -25.04 -14.48 -6.84
C THR A 534 -25.95 -13.77 -5.83
N ALA A 535 -26.63 -14.52 -4.95
CA ALA A 535 -27.70 -13.97 -4.10
C ALA A 535 -27.17 -12.97 -3.04
N ALA A 536 -25.99 -13.21 -2.48
CA ALA A 536 -25.32 -12.28 -1.58
C ALA A 536 -24.87 -11.01 -2.32
N VAL A 537 -24.27 -11.16 -3.51
CA VAL A 537 -23.82 -10.01 -4.32
C VAL A 537 -25.00 -9.13 -4.75
N ASP A 538 -26.11 -9.71 -5.19
CA ASP A 538 -27.33 -8.97 -5.55
C ASP A 538 -28.03 -8.30 -4.35
N ARG A 539 -27.91 -8.87 -3.13
CA ARG A 539 -28.35 -8.23 -1.88
C ARG A 539 -27.54 -6.96 -1.61
N VAL A 540 -26.20 -7.04 -1.66
CA VAL A 540 -25.30 -5.89 -1.50
C VAL A 540 -25.55 -4.85 -2.60
N ARG A 541 -25.70 -5.30 -3.85
CA ARG A 541 -25.95 -4.45 -5.03
C ARG A 541 -27.20 -3.60 -4.85
N ARG A 542 -28.32 -4.19 -4.44
CA ARG A 542 -29.58 -3.45 -4.17
C ARG A 542 -29.42 -2.43 -3.03
N ALA A 543 -28.74 -2.79 -1.94
CA ALA A 543 -28.49 -1.86 -0.84
C ALA A 543 -27.65 -0.65 -1.32
N ALA A 544 -26.62 -0.90 -2.14
CA ALA A 544 -25.80 0.15 -2.73
C ALA A 544 -26.59 1.03 -3.74
N GLU A 545 -27.44 0.44 -4.59
CA GLU A 545 -28.31 1.19 -5.52
C GLU A 545 -29.25 2.17 -4.80
N LEU A 546 -29.82 1.76 -3.66
CA LEU A 546 -30.69 2.63 -2.83
C LEU A 546 -29.93 3.85 -2.27
N VAL A 547 -28.63 3.71 -1.98
CA VAL A 547 -27.80 4.80 -1.45
C VAL A 547 -27.32 5.75 -2.55
N VAL A 548 -26.97 5.24 -3.75
CA VAL A 548 -26.48 6.12 -4.85
C VAL A 548 -27.56 6.67 -5.78
N GLY A 549 -28.79 6.15 -5.71
CA GLY A 549 -29.92 6.62 -6.52
C GLY A 549 -29.78 6.33 -8.02
N HIS A 550 -28.87 5.44 -8.41
CA HIS A 550 -28.67 5.00 -9.79
C HIS A 550 -28.36 3.51 -9.86
N HIS A 551 -28.56 2.92 -11.04
CA HIS A 551 -28.32 1.50 -11.25
C HIS A 551 -26.85 1.10 -11.11
N LEU A 552 -26.63 -0.15 -10.69
CA LEU A 552 -25.33 -0.81 -10.61
C LEU A 552 -25.46 -2.17 -11.33
N ASN A 553 -24.85 -2.28 -12.51
CA ASN A 553 -25.03 -3.41 -13.45
C ASN A 553 -23.76 -4.27 -13.64
N HIS A 554 -22.63 -3.87 -13.07
CA HIS A 554 -21.35 -4.60 -13.16
C HIS A 554 -20.55 -4.44 -11.86
N ALA A 555 -19.87 -5.49 -11.39
CA ALA A 555 -18.95 -5.44 -10.25
C ALA A 555 -17.64 -6.21 -10.49
N LEU A 556 -16.52 -5.58 -10.17
CA LEU A 556 -15.24 -6.27 -9.93
C LEU A 556 -15.14 -6.59 -8.44
N ILE A 557 -15.21 -7.87 -8.09
CA ILE A 557 -15.16 -8.35 -6.71
C ILE A 557 -13.77 -8.90 -6.40
N GLN A 558 -13.24 -8.61 -5.21
CA GLN A 558 -11.84 -8.83 -4.86
C GLN A 558 -11.72 -9.36 -3.42
N LEU A 559 -11.08 -10.51 -3.24
CA LEU A 559 -10.75 -11.11 -1.94
C LEU A 559 -9.27 -10.89 -1.62
N TYR A 560 -9.05 -10.12 -0.55
CA TYR A 560 -7.77 -9.89 0.08
C TYR A 560 -7.62 -10.89 1.24
N ARG A 561 -6.77 -11.89 1.09
CA ARG A 561 -6.67 -13.06 1.99
C ARG A 561 -5.85 -12.81 3.26
N SER A 562 -5.15 -11.69 3.34
CA SER A 562 -4.31 -11.27 4.47
C SER A 562 -3.94 -9.78 4.35
N GLY A 563 -3.05 -9.27 5.20
CA GLY A 563 -2.41 -7.96 4.99
C GLY A 563 -1.50 -7.90 3.75
N ASN A 564 -1.12 -9.06 3.19
CA ASN A 564 -0.16 -9.17 2.08
C ASN A 564 -0.78 -8.97 0.69
N ASP A 565 -2.10 -9.09 0.57
CA ASP A 565 -2.78 -8.85 -0.71
C ASP A 565 -3.01 -7.34 -0.87
N TYR A 566 -2.73 -6.79 -2.06
CA TYR A 566 -2.75 -5.34 -2.31
C TYR A 566 -3.26 -4.96 -3.72
N ILE A 567 -3.55 -3.67 -3.91
CA ILE A 567 -3.74 -3.03 -5.22
C ILE A 567 -3.02 -1.68 -5.23
N SER A 568 -2.15 -1.46 -6.22
CA SER A 568 -1.29 -0.27 -6.36
C SER A 568 -2.11 1.00 -6.66
N GLU A 569 -1.47 2.18 -6.61
CA GLU A 569 -2.12 3.45 -6.99
C GLU A 569 -2.60 3.41 -8.44
N HIS A 570 -3.90 3.60 -8.65
CA HIS A 570 -4.56 3.67 -9.95
C HIS A 570 -5.78 4.60 -9.88
N SER A 571 -6.36 4.95 -11.03
CA SER A 571 -7.74 5.45 -11.12
C SER A 571 -8.54 4.56 -12.07
N ASP A 572 -9.84 4.41 -11.81
CA ASP A 572 -10.75 3.67 -12.67
C ASP A 572 -10.90 4.36 -14.03
N LYS A 573 -11.31 3.60 -15.05
CA LYS A 573 -11.39 4.04 -16.44
C LYS A 573 -12.81 4.43 -16.84
N THR A 574 -13.03 5.69 -17.21
CA THR A 574 -14.39 6.18 -17.48
C THR A 574 -14.95 5.79 -18.84
N LEU A 575 -14.17 5.18 -19.74
CA LEU A 575 -14.60 4.76 -21.10
C LEU A 575 -15.96 4.05 -21.09
N ASP A 576 -16.13 3.05 -20.24
CA ASP A 576 -17.36 2.24 -20.20
C ASP A 576 -18.31 2.66 -19.07
N ILE A 577 -17.93 3.61 -18.21
CA ILE A 577 -18.74 4.05 -17.06
C ILE A 577 -19.71 5.16 -17.49
N THR A 578 -20.98 5.03 -17.13
CA THR A 578 -22.05 5.99 -17.47
C THR A 578 -21.79 7.36 -16.79
N PRO A 579 -21.70 8.48 -17.53
CA PRO A 579 -21.55 9.83 -16.96
C PRO A 579 -22.61 10.15 -15.91
N GLY A 580 -22.20 10.83 -14.84
CA GLY A 580 -23.06 11.18 -13.71
C GLY A 580 -23.32 10.03 -12.71
N SER A 581 -22.86 8.81 -12.99
CA SER A 581 -22.83 7.73 -11.99
C SER A 581 -21.58 7.79 -11.10
N ASN A 582 -21.63 7.10 -9.96
CA ASN A 582 -20.52 6.90 -9.05
C ASN A 582 -19.91 5.50 -9.20
N ILE A 583 -18.62 5.40 -8.94
CA ILE A 583 -17.95 4.12 -8.63
C ILE A 583 -18.22 3.82 -7.15
N VAL A 584 -18.60 2.58 -6.82
CA VAL A 584 -18.99 2.21 -5.45
C VAL A 584 -18.13 1.05 -4.96
N ASN A 585 -17.37 1.26 -3.89
CA ASN A 585 -16.59 0.21 -3.22
C ASN A 585 -17.25 -0.17 -1.89
N VAL A 586 -17.89 -1.35 -1.84
CA VAL A 586 -18.41 -1.94 -0.61
C VAL A 586 -17.36 -2.86 0.01
N SER A 587 -17.27 -2.85 1.34
CA SER A 587 -16.21 -3.48 2.14
C SER A 587 -16.79 -4.40 3.22
N PHE A 588 -16.44 -5.68 3.18
CA PHE A 588 -16.79 -6.66 4.22
C PHE A 588 -15.54 -7.41 4.69
N GLY A 589 -15.54 -7.82 5.95
CA GLY A 589 -14.41 -8.52 6.57
C GLY A 589 -13.47 -7.57 7.31
N ALA A 590 -12.19 -7.94 7.36
CA ALA A 590 -11.12 -7.17 7.99
C ALA A 590 -11.01 -5.73 7.45
N GLN A 591 -10.89 -4.77 8.35
CA GLN A 591 -10.61 -3.38 8.01
C GLN A 591 -9.31 -3.26 7.21
N ARG A 592 -9.32 -2.39 6.20
CA ARG A 592 -8.12 -1.93 5.49
C ARG A 592 -8.15 -0.42 5.33
N THR A 593 -6.98 0.20 5.16
CA THR A 593 -6.89 1.62 4.79
C THR A 593 -6.90 1.74 3.27
N MET A 594 -7.90 2.40 2.70
CA MET A 594 -7.81 2.93 1.33
C MET A 594 -6.98 4.20 1.35
N ARG A 595 -5.88 4.19 0.60
CA ARG A 595 -5.04 5.36 0.38
C ARG A 595 -5.55 6.09 -0.86
N ILE A 596 -5.75 7.41 -0.76
CA ILE A 596 -6.24 8.24 -1.88
C ILE A 596 -5.32 9.46 -2.03
N ARG A 597 -4.51 9.52 -3.10
CA ARG A 597 -3.48 10.56 -3.33
C ARG A 597 -3.78 11.38 -4.59
N THR A 598 -3.60 12.70 -4.56
CA THR A 598 -3.77 13.56 -5.76
C THR A 598 -2.86 13.13 -6.91
N LYS A 599 -3.30 13.27 -8.17
CA LYS A 599 -2.44 13.05 -9.36
C LYS A 599 -1.38 14.16 -9.50
N ARG A 600 -0.24 13.85 -10.13
CA ARG A 600 0.81 14.85 -10.45
C ARG A 600 0.25 15.83 -11.51
N GLY A 601 0.33 17.14 -11.27
CA GLY A 601 0.10 18.18 -12.29
C GLY A 601 -1.25 18.92 -12.28
N THR A 602 -1.94 19.04 -11.14
CA THR A 602 -3.20 19.81 -11.03
C THR A 602 -3.04 21.33 -11.21
N THR A 603 -1.83 21.88 -11.05
CA THR A 603 -1.47 23.25 -11.42
C THR A 603 -0.23 23.27 -12.32
N LYS A 604 -0.29 24.03 -13.42
CA LYS A 604 0.83 24.30 -14.35
C LYS A 604 1.43 25.71 -14.16
N LEU A 605 1.16 26.32 -13.02
CA LEU A 605 1.78 27.56 -12.56
C LEU A 605 2.72 27.22 -11.39
N GLU A 606 3.52 28.20 -11.01
CA GLU A 606 4.70 28.07 -10.15
C GLU A 606 4.39 27.39 -8.80
N GLU A 607 5.37 26.64 -8.28
CA GLU A 607 5.28 25.84 -7.04
C GLU A 607 4.09 24.85 -6.99
N SER A 608 4.23 23.71 -7.66
CA SER A 608 3.30 22.58 -7.48
C SER A 608 3.34 22.08 -6.02
N PRO A 609 2.23 22.17 -5.25
CA PRO A 609 2.22 21.77 -3.85
C PRO A 609 2.39 20.26 -3.68
N ALA A 610 2.86 19.84 -2.50
CA ALA A 610 3.05 18.44 -2.17
C ALA A 610 1.76 17.61 -2.36
N ARG A 611 1.90 16.35 -2.82
CA ARG A 611 0.75 15.48 -3.18
C ARG A 611 -0.07 15.06 -1.96
N THR A 612 -1.14 15.81 -1.67
CA THR A 612 -2.13 15.49 -0.63
C THR A 612 -2.55 14.02 -0.68
N THR A 613 -2.49 13.35 0.47
CA THR A 613 -2.79 11.92 0.60
C THR A 613 -3.72 11.67 1.78
N TYR A 614 -4.89 11.10 1.49
CA TYR A 614 -5.87 10.64 2.47
C TYR A 614 -5.68 9.15 2.78
N ARG A 615 -6.07 8.77 3.99
CA ARG A 615 -6.01 7.40 4.52
C ARG A 615 -7.37 7.07 5.12
N ILE A 616 -8.26 6.50 4.32
CA ILE A 616 -9.65 6.24 4.66
C ILE A 616 -9.77 4.81 5.21
N PRO A 617 -10.16 4.60 6.48
CA PRO A 617 -10.47 3.27 6.98
C PRO A 617 -11.71 2.71 6.26
N MET A 618 -11.61 1.47 5.80
CA MET A 618 -12.70 0.70 5.18
C MET A 618 -13.05 -0.48 6.09
N PRO A 619 -13.83 -0.27 7.17
CA PRO A 619 -14.24 -1.34 8.08
C PRO A 619 -15.20 -2.34 7.42
N HIS A 620 -15.59 -3.36 8.17
CA HIS A 620 -16.71 -4.24 7.82
C HIS A 620 -18.01 -3.42 7.60
N ASN A 621 -18.86 -3.86 6.67
CA ASN A 621 -20.17 -3.24 6.33
C ASN A 621 -20.11 -1.75 5.94
N SER A 622 -18.99 -1.31 5.33
CA SER A 622 -18.82 0.07 4.88
C SER A 622 -18.89 0.22 3.35
N MET A 623 -19.27 1.41 2.89
CA MET A 623 -19.44 1.74 1.48
C MET A 623 -18.86 3.11 1.17
N LEU A 624 -17.87 3.12 0.28
CA LEU A 624 -17.29 4.32 -0.30
C LEU A 624 -17.94 4.59 -1.66
N THR A 625 -18.45 5.79 -1.87
CA THR A 625 -18.87 6.27 -3.19
C THR A 625 -17.84 7.26 -3.73
N MET A 626 -17.41 7.08 -4.97
CA MET A 626 -16.45 7.95 -5.63
C MET A 626 -17.08 8.54 -6.90
N SER A 627 -17.20 9.87 -6.93
CA SER A 627 -17.65 10.56 -8.13
C SER A 627 -16.57 10.52 -9.22
N LEU A 628 -16.98 10.59 -10.49
CA LEU A 628 -16.03 10.58 -11.61
C LEU A 628 -15.06 11.77 -11.57
N LYS A 629 -15.42 12.87 -10.88
CA LYS A 629 -14.54 14.03 -10.69
C LYS A 629 -13.40 13.72 -9.69
N THR A 630 -13.73 13.05 -8.59
CA THR A 630 -12.73 12.55 -7.63
C THR A 630 -11.82 11.51 -8.28
N ASN A 631 -12.37 10.56 -9.05
CA ASN A 631 -11.57 9.59 -9.82
C ASN A 631 -10.69 10.25 -10.92
N ALA A 632 -11.12 11.40 -11.46
CA ALA A 632 -10.29 12.19 -12.37
C ALA A 632 -9.08 12.83 -11.67
N GLN A 633 -9.20 13.28 -10.42
CA GLN A 633 -8.17 14.07 -9.74
C GLN A 633 -7.26 13.29 -8.78
N TYR A 634 -7.70 12.11 -8.33
CA TYR A 634 -6.99 11.27 -7.35
C TYR A 634 -6.65 9.88 -7.92
N LEU A 635 -5.68 9.23 -7.29
CA LEU A 635 -5.39 7.80 -7.42
C LEU A 635 -5.77 7.12 -6.10
N HIS A 636 -6.31 5.90 -6.16
CA HIS A 636 -6.64 5.08 -5.00
C HIS A 636 -5.83 3.76 -4.97
N ALA A 637 -5.58 3.26 -3.76
CA ALA A 637 -4.83 2.03 -3.50
C ALA A 637 -5.31 1.35 -2.20
N ILE A 638 -5.10 0.03 -2.12
CA ILE A 638 -5.06 -0.72 -0.85
C ILE A 638 -3.64 -1.27 -0.76
N ASN A 639 -2.77 -0.57 -0.01
CA ASN A 639 -1.38 -0.97 0.16
C ASN A 639 -1.26 -2.25 1.01
N TRP A 640 -0.19 -3.00 0.80
CA TRP A 640 0.21 -4.13 1.66
C TRP A 640 0.45 -3.62 3.09
N ASP A 641 -0.33 -4.11 4.06
CA ASP A 641 -0.10 -3.83 5.48
C ASP A 641 1.01 -4.73 6.02
N ARG A 642 2.14 -4.11 6.37
CA ARG A 642 3.36 -4.79 6.83
C ARG A 642 3.70 -4.47 8.28
N ARG A 643 2.77 -3.86 9.03
CA ARG A 643 2.91 -3.74 10.49
C ARG A 643 2.93 -5.14 11.11
N PRO A 644 3.67 -5.35 12.22
CA PRO A 644 3.53 -6.55 13.03
C PRO A 644 2.06 -6.76 13.44
N GLY A 645 1.52 -7.99 13.41
CA GLY A 645 0.11 -8.26 13.72
C GLY A 645 -0.34 -7.91 15.15
N VAL A 646 0.60 -7.57 16.04
CA VAL A 646 0.33 -6.98 17.37
C VAL A 646 -0.02 -5.49 17.32
N GLU A 647 0.38 -4.77 16.27
CA GLU A 647 0.02 -3.36 16.00
C GLU A 647 -1.31 -3.23 15.23
N TRP A 648 -1.99 -4.34 14.92
CA TRP A 648 -3.31 -4.37 14.29
C TRP A 648 -4.43 -4.28 15.33
N SER A 649 -5.46 -3.49 15.05
CA SER A 649 -6.71 -3.45 15.82
C SER A 649 -7.57 -4.70 15.59
N GLU A 650 -8.54 -4.96 16.46
CA GLU A 650 -9.46 -6.10 16.31
C GLU A 650 -10.28 -6.03 15.01
N ALA A 651 -10.63 -4.82 14.54
CA ALA A 651 -11.27 -4.62 13.24
C ALA A 651 -10.38 -5.04 12.06
N GLU A 652 -9.05 -4.89 12.18
CA GLU A 652 -8.08 -5.27 11.14
C GLU A 652 -7.71 -6.77 11.20
N LYS A 653 -7.90 -7.41 12.36
CA LYS A 653 -7.76 -8.86 12.61
C LYS A 653 -9.02 -9.67 12.28
N ALA A 654 -10.19 -9.04 12.26
CA ALA A 654 -11.49 -9.69 12.05
C ALA A 654 -11.51 -10.59 10.80
N TYR A 655 -12.36 -11.64 10.81
CA TYR A 655 -12.46 -12.60 9.70
C TYR A 655 -11.11 -13.21 9.28
N GLY A 656 -10.24 -13.51 10.26
CA GLY A 656 -8.89 -14.05 10.03
C GLY A 656 -7.96 -13.09 9.27
N GLY A 657 -8.26 -11.78 9.29
CA GLY A 657 -7.57 -10.78 8.48
C GLY A 657 -7.96 -10.79 7.00
N GLN A 658 -9.05 -11.46 6.61
CA GLN A 658 -9.56 -11.48 5.22
C GLN A 658 -10.55 -10.34 4.95
N ARG A 659 -10.49 -9.72 3.76
CA ARG A 659 -11.43 -8.67 3.32
C ARG A 659 -11.98 -8.98 1.93
N ILE A 660 -13.31 -8.94 1.79
CA ILE A 660 -14.00 -8.95 0.50
C ILE A 660 -14.38 -7.51 0.13
N SER A 661 -14.17 -7.16 -1.13
CA SER A 661 -14.37 -5.81 -1.65
C SER A 661 -15.10 -5.87 -2.99
N LEU A 662 -16.29 -5.27 -3.07
CA LEU A 662 -17.12 -5.24 -4.27
C LEU A 662 -17.04 -3.84 -4.89
N THR A 663 -16.39 -3.69 -6.04
CA THR A 663 -16.36 -2.42 -6.78
C THR A 663 -17.42 -2.44 -7.87
N PHE A 664 -18.62 -1.94 -7.54
CA PHE A 664 -19.74 -1.78 -8.45
C PHE A 664 -19.59 -0.53 -9.32
N ARG A 665 -20.12 -0.59 -10.54
CA ARG A 665 -20.17 0.50 -11.52
C ARG A 665 -21.50 0.47 -12.27
N ASN A 666 -21.90 1.62 -12.81
CA ASN A 666 -22.92 1.70 -13.86
C ASN A 666 -22.20 1.75 -15.21
N ILE A 667 -22.39 0.72 -16.03
CA ILE A 667 -21.66 0.52 -17.29
C ILE A 667 -22.60 0.72 -18.49
N GLY A 668 -22.16 1.55 -19.44
CA GLY A 668 -22.89 1.93 -20.65
C GLY A 668 -22.44 1.20 -21.92
N THR A 669 -21.48 0.28 -21.84
CA THR A 669 -20.96 -0.53 -22.95
C THR A 669 -21.27 -2.01 -22.73
N TYR A 670 -21.69 -2.70 -23.78
CA TYR A 670 -22.22 -4.06 -23.71
C TYR A 670 -21.59 -4.97 -24.76
N LEU A 671 -21.50 -6.25 -24.41
CA LEU A 671 -21.18 -7.36 -25.31
C LEU A 671 -22.44 -8.19 -25.56
N ASP A 672 -22.48 -8.86 -26.71
CA ASP A 672 -23.45 -9.92 -26.94
C ASP A 672 -23.10 -11.19 -26.13
N LYS A 673 -24.00 -12.17 -26.18
CA LYS A 673 -23.88 -13.47 -25.51
C LYS A 673 -22.59 -14.22 -25.82
N ASN A 674 -22.03 -14.09 -27.02
CA ASN A 674 -20.81 -14.77 -27.45
C ASN A 674 -19.53 -13.91 -27.22
N SER A 675 -19.67 -12.63 -26.86
CA SER A 675 -18.58 -11.64 -26.88
C SER A 675 -17.92 -11.47 -28.27
N GLU A 676 -18.71 -11.63 -29.33
CA GLU A 676 -18.35 -11.42 -30.73
C GLU A 676 -18.72 -10.00 -31.21
N LEU A 677 -19.75 -9.38 -30.62
CA LEU A 677 -20.23 -8.04 -30.92
C LEU A 677 -20.18 -7.12 -29.70
N ILE A 678 -19.87 -5.84 -29.92
CA ILE A 678 -19.83 -4.78 -28.90
C ILE A 678 -20.62 -3.54 -29.35
N TRP A 679 -21.32 -2.91 -28.41
CA TRP A 679 -22.02 -1.63 -28.62
C TRP A 679 -22.11 -0.80 -27.33
N GLY A 680 -22.62 0.41 -27.46
CA GLY A 680 -22.89 1.30 -26.34
C GLY A 680 -21.92 2.47 -26.26
N GLN A 681 -21.84 3.11 -25.09
CA GLN A 681 -21.17 4.38 -24.89
C GLN A 681 -19.69 4.38 -25.28
N GLY A 682 -18.94 3.36 -24.84
CA GLY A 682 -17.51 3.19 -25.10
C GLY A 682 -17.19 2.42 -26.38
N ALA A 683 -18.18 1.90 -27.10
CA ALA A 683 -18.02 1.27 -28.43
C ALA A 683 -18.19 2.31 -29.55
N THR A 684 -17.84 1.99 -30.80
CA THR A 684 -18.06 2.91 -31.93
C THR A 684 -19.52 2.91 -32.38
N GLY A 685 -20.19 1.74 -32.37
CA GLY A 685 -21.64 1.62 -32.48
C GLY A 685 -22.33 1.89 -31.14
N LYS A 686 -23.29 2.82 -31.07
CA LYS A 686 -23.84 3.30 -29.79
C LYS A 686 -25.09 2.55 -29.34
N THR A 687 -25.75 1.84 -30.26
CA THR A 687 -26.97 1.06 -30.01
C THR A 687 -26.79 -0.42 -30.44
N PRO A 688 -27.63 -1.36 -29.97
CA PRO A 688 -27.55 -2.77 -30.38
C PRO A 688 -27.66 -2.97 -31.91
N GLY A 689 -28.44 -2.13 -32.59
CA GLY A 689 -28.58 -2.16 -34.06
C GLY A 689 -27.36 -1.64 -34.83
N GLU A 690 -26.39 -1.02 -34.14
CA GLU A 690 -25.13 -0.51 -34.70
C GLU A 690 -23.91 -1.36 -34.25
N ALA A 691 -24.15 -2.46 -33.53
CA ALA A 691 -23.11 -3.25 -32.89
C ALA A 691 -22.01 -3.69 -33.87
N ARG A 692 -20.76 -3.65 -33.40
CA ARG A 692 -19.56 -3.92 -34.20
C ARG A 692 -18.89 -5.21 -33.79
N PRO A 693 -18.24 -5.94 -34.72
CA PRO A 693 -17.35 -7.04 -34.37
C PRO A 693 -16.29 -6.59 -33.38
N VAL A 694 -16.11 -7.37 -32.31
CA VAL A 694 -15.07 -7.14 -31.31
C VAL A 694 -13.68 -7.22 -31.95
N VAL A 695 -12.86 -6.22 -31.70
CA VAL A 695 -11.45 -6.19 -32.11
C VAL A 695 -10.60 -6.81 -30.99
N ASN A 696 -9.86 -7.86 -31.32
CA ASN A 696 -8.96 -8.53 -30.40
C ASN A 696 -7.54 -8.55 -30.96
N ALA A 697 -6.55 -8.20 -30.13
CA ALA A 697 -5.13 -8.34 -30.44
C ALA A 697 -4.63 -7.58 -31.70
N ASP A 698 -5.35 -6.53 -32.13
CA ASP A 698 -4.90 -5.54 -33.12
C ASP A 698 -3.96 -4.52 -32.44
N PRO A 699 -2.67 -4.41 -32.84
CA PRO A 699 -1.73 -3.50 -32.17
C PRO A 699 -2.08 -2.02 -32.34
N VAL A 700 -2.63 -1.64 -33.50
CA VAL A 700 -2.88 -0.23 -33.86
C VAL A 700 -4.13 0.29 -33.13
N MET A 701 -5.15 -0.55 -32.98
CA MET A 701 -6.35 -0.21 -32.22
C MET A 701 -6.12 -0.32 -30.71
N SER A 702 -5.33 -1.30 -30.25
CA SER A 702 -4.91 -1.41 -28.85
C SER A 702 -4.08 -0.20 -28.42
N GLN A 703 -3.09 0.22 -29.22
CA GLN A 703 -2.28 1.39 -28.90
C GLN A 703 -3.13 2.66 -28.79
N LYS A 704 -4.05 2.92 -29.73
CA LYS A 704 -4.95 4.09 -29.65
C LYS A 704 -5.81 4.10 -28.36
N MET A 705 -6.22 2.92 -27.88
CA MET A 705 -6.98 2.78 -26.65
C MET A 705 -6.10 3.01 -25.40
N ILE A 706 -4.87 2.50 -25.43
CA ILE A 706 -3.83 2.77 -24.41
C ILE A 706 -3.48 4.27 -24.38
N ASP A 707 -3.35 4.93 -25.53
CA ASP A 707 -3.10 6.37 -25.65
C ASP A 707 -4.26 7.18 -25.04
N ALA A 708 -5.51 6.76 -25.25
CA ALA A 708 -6.69 7.38 -24.65
C ALA A 708 -6.72 7.19 -23.12
N PHE A 709 -6.43 5.96 -22.64
CA PHE A 709 -6.23 5.70 -21.21
C PHE A 709 -5.07 6.53 -20.62
N GLY A 710 -4.03 6.83 -21.39
CA GLY A 710 -2.92 7.71 -21.02
C GLY A 710 -3.34 9.18 -20.89
N LYS A 711 -4.13 9.69 -21.86
CA LYS A 711 -4.68 11.05 -21.82
C LYS A 711 -5.56 11.28 -20.59
N GLU A 712 -6.44 10.35 -20.27
CA GLU A 712 -7.29 10.42 -19.07
C GLU A 712 -6.46 10.42 -17.77
N ASN A 713 -5.35 9.67 -17.72
CA ASN A 713 -4.44 9.69 -16.56
C ASN A 713 -3.69 11.03 -16.41
N ALA A 714 -3.45 11.74 -17.51
CA ALA A 714 -2.76 13.03 -17.54
C ALA A 714 -3.70 14.25 -17.39
N ALA A 715 -5.02 14.05 -17.48
CA ALA A 715 -6.02 15.11 -17.41
C ALA A 715 -6.50 15.35 -15.96
N SER A 716 -6.55 16.62 -15.54
CA SER A 716 -7.15 17.04 -14.26
C SER A 716 -8.69 17.14 -14.32
N THR A 717 -9.25 17.17 -15.53
CA THR A 717 -10.69 17.12 -15.82
C THR A 717 -10.92 16.28 -17.08
N ILE A 718 -11.82 15.30 -17.02
CA ILE A 718 -12.09 14.38 -18.14
C ILE A 718 -13.16 15.01 -19.05
N ASP A 719 -12.79 15.46 -20.24
CA ASP A 719 -13.73 15.56 -21.36
C ASP A 719 -13.88 14.17 -21.98
N TYR A 720 -15.01 13.51 -21.68
CA TYR A 720 -15.32 12.19 -22.21
C TYR A 720 -15.42 12.20 -23.75
N ASN A 721 -15.94 13.26 -24.34
CA ASN A 721 -16.16 13.32 -25.80
C ASN A 721 -14.85 13.52 -26.56
N GLU A 722 -13.91 14.30 -26.03
CA GLU A 722 -12.58 14.46 -26.62
C GLU A 722 -11.77 13.14 -26.56
N ILE A 723 -11.76 12.47 -25.42
CA ILE A 723 -10.92 11.28 -25.19
C ILE A 723 -11.58 10.00 -25.73
N TYR A 724 -12.88 9.82 -25.51
CA TYR A 724 -13.61 8.55 -25.70
C TYR A 724 -14.85 8.65 -26.59
N GLY A 725 -15.29 9.84 -27.02
CA GLY A 725 -16.57 10.02 -27.73
C GLY A 725 -16.73 9.15 -28.98
N LYS A 726 -15.64 8.98 -29.76
CA LYS A 726 -15.60 8.10 -30.94
C LYS A 726 -15.79 6.62 -30.62
N GLY A 727 -15.50 6.20 -29.39
CA GLY A 727 -15.52 4.82 -28.95
C GLY A 727 -14.35 3.96 -29.46
N PHE A 728 -14.28 2.75 -28.91
CA PHE A 728 -13.31 1.72 -29.24
C PHE A 728 -14.04 0.38 -29.26
N ASP A 729 -13.83 -0.43 -30.31
CA ASP A 729 -14.41 -1.78 -30.39
C ASP A 729 -13.45 -2.86 -29.87
N VAL A 730 -12.33 -2.45 -29.26
CA VAL A 730 -11.30 -3.37 -28.72
C VAL A 730 -11.75 -3.97 -27.39
N LEU A 731 -11.61 -5.28 -27.22
CA LEU A 731 -11.89 -5.98 -25.96
C LEU A 731 -10.61 -6.51 -25.29
N HIS A 732 -9.72 -7.14 -26.05
CA HIS A 732 -8.43 -7.63 -25.55
C HIS A 732 -7.26 -6.86 -26.20
N LEU A 733 -6.45 -6.24 -25.33
CA LEU A 733 -5.23 -5.51 -25.70
C LEU A 733 -4.08 -6.48 -26.05
N LYS A 734 -2.97 -5.93 -26.54
CA LYS A 734 -1.75 -6.64 -26.97
C LYS A 734 -0.54 -5.73 -26.89
#